data_AF-A0A815WTZ8-F1
#
_entry.id   AF-A0A815WTZ8-F1
#
_cell.length_a   1.000
_cell.length_b   1.000
_cell.length_c   1.000
_cell.angle_alpha   90.00
_cell.angle_beta   90.00
_cell.angle_gamma   90.00
#
_symmetry.space_group_name_H-M   'P 1'
#
loop_
_entity.id
_entity.type
_entity.pdbx_description
1 polymer ?
#
loop_
_entity_poly.entity_id
_entity_poly.type
_entity_poly.pdbx_seq_one_letter_code
_entity_poly.pdbx_strand_id
1 'polypeptide(L)'
;MQDVVVIWLDNQIDHNNPDCQLTIAQLEHITDNISTFTDNDECVEYILNCNDHQVYLIVSGALGQYLVRCIHDIPLLHSIFIFCQNKSYHEQWARHWNKIKDVFTDITSLCQAIQNTFPQDEPTITPISFVPSGKRLDLLNPSFMYTQLFKEILLTIEFEDKHIEEFVRHHPGLITLDGTHSNDVKQSVRDYRAKEPIWWYTRGNSMHSMLNNALRIMDVDVLVRLGFFVTDLHRNIEQLHKEQFVNTPWSSRVFTVYRGQGLFHTDFGELKNTIGGLMSFNSFFSTSMQRDVSLSYAKSNADDPKLVGILFTIEVDSSRSTTPFASIGNYGSFLQENEVLFSMHTVFRIHHIKVISTDRPLYEVNISLTLDSDEELRTLTDHIRRETRLDGRGWTRLGQLLIQLGQHDKTENIYDILLNQTSDDSDEGLIYYQLGHIRYNQGLFQEATTFYAKSLVPLEKSVPANYPNIAASYNSIGSVYVSIGDYRKALEYYEEALSIEQQSLPANHPSIATSYNNIGSVYVSMGDYRKALEYYEKALSIEQESLPANHPSIATSYNNIGSAYDSMGDYRKALEYYEKALSIRQQSLPANHPDLATSYNNIGSAYYRMSDYRKALEYYEKALSIRQQSLPANHPSIATSYNNIGFAYDSMGDYRKALEYYEKALSIQQQSLPANHPSIATSYNNIGLVYDSIGDYPKAHFYCERAVQIAKCSMSPNHPQLLTFERNLERVDNKLRRSSFRAIK
;
A
#
# COMPACT_ATOMS: atom_id res chain seq x y z
N MET A 1 -10.62 -15.77 7.76
CA MET A 1 -10.92 -17.02 8.49
C MET A 1 -9.86 -17.16 9.54
N GLN A 2 -10.25 -17.53 10.75
CA GLN A 2 -9.36 -17.61 11.90
C GLN A 2 -8.41 -18.80 11.75
N ASP A 3 -7.10 -18.55 11.87
CA ASP A 3 -6.09 -19.59 12.09
C ASP A 3 -6.28 -20.17 13.50
N VAL A 4 -7.38 -20.88 13.74
CA VAL A 4 -7.73 -21.42 15.06
C VAL A 4 -7.82 -22.94 14.99
N VAL A 5 -7.06 -23.60 15.87
CA VAL A 5 -7.06 -25.05 16.02
C VAL A 5 -7.61 -25.40 17.39
N VAL A 6 -8.64 -26.24 17.43
CA VAL A 6 -9.18 -26.79 18.67
C VAL A 6 -8.61 -28.19 18.88
N ILE A 7 -7.91 -28.38 19.99
CA ILE A 7 -7.31 -29.66 20.35
C ILE A 7 -8.14 -30.26 21.48
N TRP A 8 -8.57 -31.52 21.35
CA TRP A 8 -9.22 -32.27 22.43
C TRP A 8 -8.34 -33.41 22.92
N LEU A 9 -7.89 -33.31 24.17
CA LEU A 9 -7.07 -34.32 24.84
C LEU A 9 -7.84 -34.99 25.98
N ASP A 10 -8.16 -36.27 25.78
CA ASP A 10 -8.79 -37.10 26.79
C ASP A 10 -8.34 -38.57 26.62
N ASN A 11 -8.05 -39.26 27.73
CA ASN A 11 -7.58 -40.64 27.70
C ASN A 11 -8.72 -41.64 27.38
N GLN A 12 -9.96 -41.15 27.28
CA GLN A 12 -11.14 -41.95 26.94
C GLN A 12 -11.67 -41.68 25.52
N ILE A 13 -10.92 -40.96 24.66
CA ILE A 13 -11.33 -40.74 23.27
C ILE A 13 -11.31 -42.08 22.53
N ASP A 14 -12.48 -42.50 22.06
CA ASP A 14 -12.66 -43.63 21.16
C ASP A 14 -13.60 -43.18 20.03
N HIS A 15 -13.05 -43.09 18.81
CA HIS A 15 -13.80 -42.66 17.62
C HIS A 15 -14.95 -43.59 17.23
N ASN A 16 -15.05 -44.79 17.82
CA ASN A 16 -16.17 -45.70 17.62
C ASN A 16 -17.29 -45.53 18.67
N ASN A 17 -17.07 -44.71 19.70
CA ASN A 17 -18.06 -44.43 20.73
C ASN A 17 -19.06 -43.36 20.22
N PRO A 18 -20.38 -43.63 20.23
CA PRO A 18 -21.40 -42.68 19.77
C PRO A 18 -21.35 -41.33 20.50
N ASP A 19 -21.04 -41.33 21.80
CA ASP A 19 -20.99 -40.09 22.59
C ASP A 19 -19.77 -39.24 22.25
N CYS A 20 -18.66 -39.88 21.87
CA CYS A 20 -17.46 -39.20 21.39
C CYS A 20 -17.70 -38.60 19.99
N GLN A 21 -18.34 -39.36 19.09
CA GLN A 21 -18.72 -38.87 17.76
C GLN A 21 -19.71 -37.68 17.85
N LEU A 22 -20.68 -37.74 18.76
CA LEU A 22 -21.59 -36.63 19.04
C LEU A 22 -20.85 -35.39 19.55
N THR A 23 -19.87 -35.58 20.43
CA THR A 23 -19.04 -34.49 20.98
C THR A 23 -18.16 -33.85 19.91
N ILE A 24 -17.53 -34.66 19.04
CA ILE A 24 -16.75 -34.17 17.89
C ILE A 24 -17.66 -33.42 16.93
N ALA A 25 -18.82 -33.97 16.56
CA ALA A 25 -19.78 -33.30 15.68
C ALA A 25 -20.26 -31.94 16.24
N GLN A 26 -20.42 -31.82 17.56
CA GLN A 26 -20.77 -30.55 18.20
C GLN A 26 -19.62 -29.52 18.18
N LEU A 27 -18.37 -29.98 18.26
CA LEU A 27 -17.20 -29.13 18.10
C LEU A 27 -16.97 -28.74 16.63
N GLU A 28 -17.27 -29.64 15.68
CA GLU A 28 -17.18 -29.39 14.22
C GLU A 28 -18.15 -28.30 13.77
N HIS A 29 -19.25 -28.09 14.50
CA HIS A 29 -20.11 -26.93 14.28
C HIS A 29 -19.47 -25.58 14.66
N ILE A 30 -18.33 -25.58 15.36
CA ILE A 30 -17.60 -24.39 15.81
C ILE A 30 -16.37 -24.11 14.95
N THR A 31 -15.61 -25.15 14.58
CA THR A 31 -14.43 -25.03 13.70
C THR A 31 -14.18 -26.33 12.94
N ASP A 32 -13.70 -26.23 11.71
CA ASP A 32 -13.32 -27.37 10.87
C ASP A 32 -11.94 -27.96 11.26
N ASN A 33 -11.16 -27.24 12.08
CA ASN A 33 -9.80 -27.63 12.49
C ASN A 33 -9.77 -28.21 13.90
N ILE A 34 -10.21 -29.47 14.04
CA ILE A 34 -10.21 -30.21 15.31
C ILE A 34 -9.19 -31.34 15.26
N SER A 35 -8.39 -31.47 16.33
CA SER A 35 -7.44 -32.57 16.48
C SER A 35 -7.64 -33.23 17.84
N THR A 36 -7.74 -34.56 17.86
CA THR A 36 -7.95 -35.33 19.09
C THR A 36 -6.70 -36.13 19.46
N PHE A 37 -6.36 -36.16 20.75
CA PHE A 37 -5.22 -36.92 21.26
C PHE A 37 -5.61 -37.71 22.51
N THR A 38 -5.03 -38.89 22.67
CA THR A 38 -5.14 -39.70 23.89
C THR A 38 -3.85 -39.68 24.72
N ASP A 39 -2.74 -39.24 24.13
CA ASP A 39 -1.42 -39.17 24.72
C ASP A 39 -0.96 -37.72 24.93
N ASN A 40 -0.31 -37.46 26.07
CA ASN A 40 0.13 -36.11 26.43
C ASN A 40 1.32 -35.65 25.59
N ASP A 41 2.29 -36.53 25.30
CA ASP A 41 3.52 -36.15 24.64
C ASP A 41 3.25 -35.84 23.16
N GLU A 42 2.42 -36.65 22.49
CA GLU A 42 1.93 -36.39 21.12
C GLU A 42 1.16 -35.07 21.03
N CYS A 43 0.30 -34.78 22.01
CA CYS A 43 -0.45 -33.53 22.07
C CYS A 43 0.48 -32.31 22.23
N VAL A 44 1.50 -32.39 23.08
CA VAL A 44 2.45 -31.28 23.27
C VAL A 44 3.31 -31.07 22.03
N GLU A 45 3.81 -32.15 21.42
CA GLU A 45 4.57 -32.07 20.18
C GLU A 45 3.76 -31.40 19.06
N TYR A 46 2.47 -31.75 18.94
CA TYR A 46 1.57 -31.12 17.98
C TYR A 46 1.38 -29.62 18.24
N ILE A 47 1.17 -29.23 19.51
CA ILE A 47 1.03 -27.81 19.89
C ILE A 47 2.30 -27.01 19.52
N LEU A 48 3.49 -27.59 19.71
CA LEU A 48 4.77 -26.93 19.42
C LEU A 48 5.05 -26.79 17.92
N ASN A 49 4.47 -27.67 17.09
CA ASN A 49 4.65 -27.68 15.64
C ASN A 49 3.55 -26.91 14.87
N CYS A 50 2.54 -26.38 15.56
CA CYS A 50 1.51 -25.53 14.95
C CYS A 50 2.11 -24.16 14.58
N ASN A 51 2.53 -23.97 13.33
CA ASN A 51 2.98 -22.65 12.86
C ASN A 51 1.78 -21.74 12.58
N ASP A 52 1.80 -20.52 13.12
CA ASP A 52 0.87 -19.42 12.83
C ASP A 52 -0.61 -19.61 13.20
N HIS A 53 -0.97 -20.64 13.98
CA HIS A 53 -2.34 -20.86 14.47
C HIS A 53 -2.51 -20.57 15.97
N GLN A 54 -3.62 -19.95 16.36
CA GLN A 54 -4.08 -19.85 17.74
C GLN A 54 -4.66 -21.18 18.21
N VAL A 55 -4.08 -21.74 19.27
CA VAL A 55 -4.47 -23.06 19.78
C VAL A 55 -5.39 -22.93 20.99
N TYR A 56 -6.51 -23.64 20.95
CA TYR A 56 -7.47 -23.76 22.04
C TYR A 56 -7.53 -25.23 22.48
N LEU A 57 -7.16 -25.50 23.74
CA LEU A 57 -7.06 -26.86 24.25
C LEU A 57 -8.25 -27.21 25.15
N ILE A 58 -8.96 -28.28 24.81
CA ILE A 58 -9.92 -28.98 25.67
C ILE A 58 -9.17 -30.14 26.31
N VAL A 59 -9.08 -30.18 27.64
CA VAL A 59 -8.38 -31.25 28.35
C VAL A 59 -9.26 -31.87 29.42
N SER A 60 -9.20 -33.19 29.56
CA SER A 60 -9.89 -33.88 30.64
C SER A 60 -9.36 -33.43 32.01
N GLY A 61 -10.24 -33.38 33.01
CA GLY A 61 -9.85 -32.95 34.36
C GLY A 61 -8.65 -33.73 34.93
N ALA A 62 -8.54 -35.03 34.61
CA ALA A 62 -7.48 -35.90 35.10
C ALA A 62 -6.12 -35.61 34.45
N LEU A 63 -6.09 -35.33 33.14
CA LEU A 63 -4.87 -35.01 32.40
C LEU A 63 -4.43 -33.56 32.63
N GLY A 64 -5.40 -32.63 32.72
CA GLY A 64 -5.15 -31.20 32.84
C GLY A 64 -4.35 -30.81 34.08
N GLN A 65 -4.54 -31.51 35.21
CA GLN A 65 -3.84 -31.19 36.46
C GLN A 65 -2.31 -31.30 36.35
N TYR A 66 -1.84 -32.22 35.52
CA TYR A 66 -0.41 -32.44 35.27
C TYR A 66 0.07 -31.66 34.06
N LEU A 67 -0.68 -31.70 32.96
CA LEU A 67 -0.27 -31.14 31.68
C LEU A 67 -0.17 -29.60 31.69
N VAL A 68 -1.11 -28.91 32.33
CA VAL A 68 -1.15 -27.43 32.32
C VAL A 68 0.15 -26.83 32.87
N ARG A 69 0.80 -27.50 33.82
CA ARG A 69 2.09 -27.06 34.38
C ARG A 69 3.20 -27.01 33.33
N CYS A 70 3.13 -27.85 32.31
CA CYS A 70 4.13 -27.99 31.26
C CYS A 70 3.87 -27.06 30.07
N ILE A 71 2.60 -26.76 29.76
CA ILE A 71 2.23 -26.08 28.51
C ILE A 71 1.77 -24.63 28.69
N HIS A 72 1.54 -24.17 29.92
CA HIS A 72 0.99 -22.82 30.15
C HIS A 72 1.83 -21.68 29.56
N ASP A 73 3.15 -21.84 29.47
CA ASP A 73 4.06 -20.81 28.93
C ASP A 73 4.13 -20.79 27.39
N ILE A 74 3.51 -21.74 26.68
CA ILE A 74 3.56 -21.81 25.21
C ILE A 74 2.82 -20.61 24.59
N PRO A 75 3.47 -19.73 23.79
CA PRO A 75 2.86 -18.50 23.29
C PRO A 75 1.62 -18.72 22.39
N LEU A 76 1.63 -19.77 21.59
CA LEU A 76 0.56 -20.13 20.64
C LEU A 76 -0.69 -20.71 21.32
N LEU A 77 -0.55 -21.22 22.55
CA LEU A 77 -1.66 -21.73 23.35
C LEU A 77 -2.41 -20.55 23.99
N HIS A 78 -3.57 -20.22 23.40
CA HIS A 78 -4.34 -19.04 23.77
C HIS A 78 -5.27 -19.29 24.97
N SER A 79 -5.96 -20.43 25.00
CA SER A 79 -6.93 -20.74 26.06
C SER A 79 -7.03 -22.25 26.30
N ILE A 80 -7.29 -22.61 27.56
CA ILE A 80 -7.49 -23.98 28.02
C ILE A 80 -8.88 -24.10 28.65
N PHE A 81 -9.62 -25.12 28.26
CA PHE A 81 -10.92 -25.48 28.83
C PHE A 81 -10.83 -26.87 29.44
N ILE A 82 -11.36 -27.05 30.65
CA ILE A 82 -11.36 -28.35 31.31
C ILE A 82 -12.74 -29.00 31.12
N PHE A 83 -12.78 -30.20 30.55
CA PHE A 83 -14.00 -30.99 30.45
C PHE A 83 -13.96 -32.16 31.44
N CYS A 84 -14.88 -32.23 32.38
CA CYS A 84 -14.87 -33.27 33.42
C CYS A 84 -16.24 -33.48 34.07
N GLN A 85 -16.42 -34.60 34.77
CA GLN A 85 -17.66 -34.89 35.51
C GLN A 85 -17.72 -34.20 36.88
N ASN A 86 -16.58 -33.86 37.49
CA ASN A 86 -16.51 -33.32 38.86
C ASN A 86 -15.94 -31.89 38.89
N LYS A 87 -16.79 -30.91 38.57
CA LYS A 87 -16.41 -29.49 38.47
C LYS A 87 -15.73 -28.92 39.72
N SER A 88 -16.27 -29.20 40.91
CA SER A 88 -15.83 -28.58 42.17
C SER A 88 -14.40 -28.97 42.58
N TYR A 89 -13.93 -30.16 42.18
CA TYR A 89 -12.56 -30.61 42.41
C TYR A 89 -11.57 -29.90 41.48
N HIS A 90 -11.89 -29.83 40.18
CA HIS A 90 -10.96 -29.28 39.19
C HIS A 90 -10.89 -27.75 39.21
N GLU A 91 -11.96 -27.06 39.62
CA GLU A 91 -11.94 -25.61 39.80
C GLU A 91 -10.89 -25.12 40.81
N GLN A 92 -10.64 -25.90 41.87
CA GLN A 92 -9.76 -25.48 42.96
C GLN A 92 -8.33 -25.23 42.48
N TRP A 93 -7.80 -26.11 41.63
CA TRP A 93 -6.46 -25.94 41.07
C TRP A 93 -6.47 -25.11 39.79
N ALA A 94 -7.53 -25.18 38.98
CA ALA A 94 -7.65 -24.44 37.72
C ALA A 94 -7.51 -22.91 37.91
N ARG A 95 -8.06 -22.37 39.01
CA ARG A 95 -8.00 -20.92 39.35
C ARG A 95 -6.58 -20.36 39.48
N HIS A 96 -5.56 -21.20 39.62
CA HIS A 96 -4.17 -20.78 39.74
C HIS A 96 -3.48 -20.51 38.39
N TRP A 97 -4.15 -20.78 37.26
CA TRP A 97 -3.59 -20.64 35.92
C TRP A 97 -4.41 -19.65 35.07
N ASN A 98 -3.74 -18.62 34.54
CA ASN A 98 -4.38 -17.52 33.81
C ASN A 98 -4.95 -17.90 32.43
N LYS A 99 -4.43 -18.96 31.79
CA LYS A 99 -4.90 -19.46 30.49
C LYS A 99 -6.10 -20.40 30.59
N ILE A 100 -6.44 -20.90 31.78
CA ILE A 100 -7.66 -21.70 31.97
C ILE A 100 -8.85 -20.76 32.04
N LYS A 101 -9.84 -20.95 31.15
CA LYS A 101 -11.03 -20.10 31.10
C LYS A 101 -12.10 -20.53 32.10
N ASP A 102 -12.47 -21.80 32.09
CA ASP A 102 -13.44 -22.39 33.04
C ASP A 102 -13.38 -23.94 32.99
N VAL A 103 -14.13 -24.57 33.89
CA VAL A 103 -14.34 -26.02 34.00
C VAL A 103 -15.79 -26.35 33.63
N PHE A 104 -15.98 -27.29 32.71
CA PHE A 104 -17.27 -27.64 32.12
C PHE A 104 -17.63 -29.10 32.39
N THR A 105 -18.90 -29.33 32.69
CA THR A 105 -19.51 -30.66 32.85
C THR A 105 -20.47 -31.02 31.72
N ASP A 106 -20.73 -30.05 30.83
CA ASP A 106 -21.66 -30.14 29.72
C ASP A 106 -20.98 -29.59 28.47
N ILE A 107 -21.06 -30.36 27.38
CA ILE A 107 -20.42 -30.06 26.11
C ILE A 107 -21.04 -28.84 25.44
N THR A 108 -22.35 -28.61 25.58
CA THR A 108 -23.04 -27.44 24.99
C THR A 108 -22.50 -26.14 25.57
N SER A 109 -22.35 -26.11 26.89
CA SER A 109 -21.79 -24.97 27.62
C SER A 109 -20.31 -24.73 27.30
N LEU A 110 -19.55 -25.82 27.12
CA LEU A 110 -18.15 -25.78 26.67
C LEU A 110 -18.04 -25.19 25.26
N CYS A 111 -18.84 -25.69 24.33
CA CYS A 111 -18.91 -25.22 22.94
C CYS A 111 -19.24 -23.73 22.88
N GLN A 112 -20.25 -23.29 23.62
CA GLN A 112 -20.62 -21.87 23.69
C GLN A 112 -19.49 -21.00 24.26
N ALA A 113 -18.78 -21.49 25.28
CA ALA A 113 -17.63 -20.77 25.83
C ALA A 113 -16.48 -20.68 24.82
N ILE A 114 -16.14 -21.76 24.11
CA ILE A 114 -15.13 -21.76 23.05
C ILE A 114 -15.49 -20.74 21.98
N GLN A 115 -16.73 -20.79 21.47
CA GLN A 115 -17.24 -19.87 20.44
C GLN A 115 -17.18 -18.39 20.89
N ASN A 116 -17.48 -18.10 22.16
CA ASN A 116 -17.37 -16.75 22.71
C ASN A 116 -15.92 -16.27 22.92
N THR A 117 -14.96 -17.21 22.95
CA THR A 117 -13.53 -16.92 23.15
C THR A 117 -12.77 -16.79 21.84
N PHE A 118 -13.38 -17.20 20.72
CA PHE A 118 -12.86 -16.85 19.40
C PHE A 118 -12.86 -15.33 19.26
N PRO A 119 -11.88 -14.73 18.56
CA PRO A 119 -12.02 -13.36 18.11
C PRO A 119 -13.40 -13.22 17.48
N GLN A 120 -14.21 -12.23 17.87
CA GLN A 120 -15.45 -12.00 17.15
C GLN A 120 -15.04 -11.67 15.72
N ASP A 121 -15.43 -12.48 14.74
CA ASP A 121 -15.22 -12.16 13.34
C ASP A 121 -15.71 -10.73 13.13
N GLU A 122 -14.82 -9.83 12.69
CA GLU A 122 -15.29 -8.61 12.08
C GLU A 122 -16.29 -9.02 11.00
N PRO A 123 -17.49 -8.41 10.95
CA PRO A 123 -18.49 -8.74 9.95
C PRO A 123 -17.81 -8.82 8.59
N THR A 124 -18.03 -9.93 7.87
CA THR A 124 -17.40 -10.23 6.56
C THR A 124 -17.89 -9.24 5.52
N ILE A 125 -17.42 -8.00 5.63
CA ILE A 125 -17.77 -6.89 4.75
C ILE A 125 -16.79 -6.91 3.61
N THR A 126 -17.33 -7.06 2.40
CA THR A 126 -16.55 -6.92 1.18
C THR A 126 -16.09 -5.47 1.06
N PRO A 127 -14.78 -5.19 0.93
CA PRO A 127 -14.30 -3.83 0.76
C PRO A 127 -14.88 -3.23 -0.52
N ILE A 128 -15.37 -2.00 -0.39
CA ILE A 128 -15.89 -1.22 -1.51
C ILE A 128 -14.98 -0.01 -1.69
N SER A 129 -14.67 0.31 -2.94
CA SER A 129 -13.95 1.52 -3.27
C SER A 129 -14.83 2.45 -4.11
N PHE A 130 -14.76 3.75 -3.84
CA PHE A 130 -15.63 4.77 -4.41
C PHE A 130 -14.84 5.83 -5.20
N VAL A 131 -15.44 6.33 -6.27
CA VAL A 131 -14.88 7.35 -7.15
C VAL A 131 -15.96 8.39 -7.46
N PRO A 132 -15.91 9.60 -6.87
CA PRO A 132 -16.93 10.63 -7.10
C PRO A 132 -16.92 11.15 -8.55
N SER A 133 -18.12 11.35 -9.13
CA SER A 133 -18.26 11.89 -10.49
C SER A 133 -17.83 13.36 -10.59
N GLY A 134 -17.29 13.75 -11.75
CA GLY A 134 -16.88 15.11 -12.07
C GLY A 134 -15.67 15.65 -11.29
N LYS A 135 -15.09 14.84 -10.37
CA LYS A 135 -13.80 15.14 -9.78
C LYS A 135 -12.68 14.79 -10.74
N ARG A 136 -11.56 15.48 -10.57
CA ARG A 136 -10.31 15.15 -11.26
C ARG A 136 -9.91 13.71 -10.90
N LEU A 137 -10.08 12.78 -11.85
CA LEU A 137 -9.87 11.33 -11.68
C LEU A 137 -8.39 10.97 -11.42
N ASP A 138 -7.50 11.92 -11.67
CA ASP A 138 -6.07 11.95 -11.35
C ASP A 138 -5.76 12.23 -9.86
N LEU A 139 -6.79 12.38 -9.02
CA LEU A 139 -6.69 12.61 -7.56
C LEU A 139 -7.15 11.41 -6.72
N LEU A 140 -7.42 10.27 -7.36
CA LEU A 140 -8.14 9.17 -6.71
C LEU A 140 -7.28 8.36 -5.76
N ASN A 141 -7.96 7.68 -4.84
CA ASN A 141 -7.35 6.79 -3.85
C ASN A 141 -6.53 5.70 -4.58
N PRO A 142 -5.23 5.55 -4.27
CA PRO A 142 -4.37 4.54 -4.91
C PRO A 142 -4.92 3.12 -4.77
N SER A 143 -5.68 2.82 -3.71
CA SER A 143 -6.26 1.49 -3.49
C SER A 143 -7.19 1.03 -4.62
N PHE A 144 -8.10 1.89 -5.12
CA PHE A 144 -8.98 1.55 -6.26
C PHE A 144 -8.16 1.29 -7.53
N MET A 145 -7.12 2.10 -7.74
CA MET A 145 -6.29 2.02 -8.94
C MET A 145 -5.43 0.76 -8.97
N TYR A 146 -4.83 0.41 -7.84
CA TYR A 146 -3.91 -0.71 -7.74
C TYR A 146 -4.60 -2.07 -7.76
N THR A 147 -5.82 -2.18 -7.23
CA THR A 147 -6.58 -3.44 -7.27
C THR A 147 -7.02 -3.79 -8.70
N GLN A 148 -7.47 -2.79 -9.46
CA GLN A 148 -7.78 -2.92 -10.88
C GLN A 148 -6.55 -3.29 -11.71
N LEU A 149 -5.41 -2.61 -11.47
CA LEU A 149 -4.14 -2.92 -12.12
C LEU A 149 -3.67 -4.33 -11.81
N PHE A 150 -3.78 -4.74 -10.56
CA PHE A 150 -3.34 -6.05 -10.11
C PHE A 150 -4.06 -7.14 -10.91
N LYS A 151 -5.39 -7.08 -11.05
CA LYS A 151 -6.15 -7.99 -11.92
C LYS A 151 -5.70 -7.90 -13.39
N GLU A 152 -5.58 -6.69 -13.95
CA GLU A 152 -5.16 -6.50 -15.35
C GLU A 152 -3.80 -7.18 -15.60
N ILE A 153 -2.86 -7.05 -14.66
CA ILE A 153 -1.52 -7.63 -14.74
C ILE A 153 -1.58 -9.16 -14.60
N LEU A 154 -2.28 -9.68 -13.59
CA LEU A 154 -2.40 -11.13 -13.38
C LEU A 154 -2.95 -11.84 -14.62
N LEU A 155 -3.92 -11.25 -15.31
CA LEU A 155 -4.50 -11.83 -16.53
C LEU A 155 -3.50 -11.90 -17.71
N THR A 156 -2.41 -11.14 -17.66
CA THR A 156 -1.30 -11.22 -18.63
C THR A 156 -0.22 -12.24 -18.27
N ILE A 157 -0.29 -12.84 -17.07
CA ILE A 157 0.65 -13.86 -16.62
C ILE A 157 0.16 -15.24 -17.08
N GLU A 158 1.08 -16.03 -17.64
CA GLU A 158 0.85 -17.45 -17.92
C GLU A 158 1.22 -18.29 -16.70
N PHE A 159 0.21 -18.78 -15.98
CA PHE A 159 0.40 -19.65 -14.83
C PHE A 159 0.50 -21.12 -15.26
N GLU A 160 1.72 -21.64 -15.24
CA GLU A 160 2.03 -23.07 -15.39
C GLU A 160 1.78 -23.88 -14.11
N ASP A 161 1.71 -25.21 -14.24
CA ASP A 161 1.47 -26.14 -13.12
C ASP A 161 2.49 -25.98 -11.98
N LYS A 162 3.73 -25.57 -12.27
CA LYS A 162 4.76 -25.28 -11.24
C LYS A 162 4.30 -24.25 -10.20
N HIS A 163 3.49 -23.27 -10.60
CA HIS A 163 2.96 -22.25 -9.68
C HIS A 163 1.87 -22.84 -8.76
N ILE A 164 1.09 -23.79 -9.27
CA ILE A 164 0.10 -24.54 -8.48
C ILE A 164 0.83 -25.46 -7.51
N GLU A 165 1.88 -26.14 -7.96
CA GLU A 165 2.72 -26.98 -7.10
C GLU A 165 3.33 -26.16 -5.95
N GLU A 166 3.86 -24.97 -6.26
CA GLU A 166 4.40 -24.06 -5.24
C GLU A 166 3.33 -23.64 -4.24
N PHE A 167 2.14 -23.30 -4.72
CA PHE A 167 1.02 -22.96 -3.87
C PHE A 167 0.65 -24.12 -2.91
N VAL A 168 0.55 -25.35 -3.43
CA VAL A 168 0.25 -26.56 -2.65
C VAL A 168 1.34 -26.88 -1.64
N ARG A 169 2.63 -26.65 -1.96
CA ARG A 169 3.73 -26.84 -1.00
C ARG A 169 3.61 -25.96 0.23
N HIS A 170 3.15 -24.72 0.04
CA HIS A 170 2.95 -23.77 1.14
C HIS A 170 1.63 -24.03 1.89
N HIS A 171 0.66 -24.67 1.23
CA HIS A 171 -0.65 -24.93 1.80
C HIS A 171 -1.12 -26.37 1.54
N PRO A 172 -0.48 -27.37 2.17
CA PRO A 172 -0.81 -28.77 1.97
C PRO A 172 -2.26 -29.05 2.37
N GLY A 173 -2.96 -29.86 1.57
CA GLY A 173 -4.35 -30.24 1.84
C GLY A 173 -5.44 -29.25 1.38
N LEU A 174 -5.09 -28.02 0.95
CA LEU A 174 -6.09 -27.06 0.45
C LEU A 174 -6.76 -27.46 -0.86
N ILE A 175 -6.08 -28.28 -1.68
CA ILE A 175 -6.60 -28.78 -2.96
C ILE A 175 -6.66 -30.31 -2.91
N THR A 176 -7.81 -30.84 -2.50
CA THR A 176 -8.10 -32.27 -2.45
C THR A 176 -9.54 -32.52 -2.88
N LEU A 177 -9.78 -33.55 -3.71
CA LEU A 177 -11.14 -33.93 -4.12
C LEU A 177 -11.85 -34.83 -3.12
N ASP A 178 -11.09 -35.64 -2.37
CA ASP A 178 -11.60 -36.76 -1.58
C ASP A 178 -11.53 -36.52 -0.05
N GLY A 179 -11.17 -35.31 0.40
CA GLY A 179 -11.01 -34.99 1.83
C GLY A 179 -9.88 -35.75 2.53
N THR A 180 -9.07 -36.50 1.78
CA THR A 180 -7.87 -37.17 2.29
C THR A 180 -6.69 -36.22 2.14
N HIS A 181 -6.07 -35.85 3.27
CA HIS A 181 -4.85 -35.05 3.30
C HIS A 181 -3.68 -35.86 2.68
N SER A 182 -3.58 -35.86 1.36
CA SER A 182 -2.39 -36.35 0.67
C SER A 182 -1.39 -35.20 0.53
N ASN A 183 -0.17 -35.38 1.04
CA ASN A 183 0.94 -34.46 0.81
C ASN A 183 1.57 -34.62 -0.58
N ASP A 184 0.94 -35.38 -1.50
CA ASP A 184 1.40 -35.49 -2.88
C ASP A 184 0.98 -34.27 -3.70
N VAL A 185 1.93 -33.34 -3.86
CA VAL A 185 1.81 -32.12 -4.65
C VAL A 185 1.28 -32.40 -6.07
N LYS A 186 1.73 -33.48 -6.72
CA LYS A 186 1.31 -33.78 -8.10
C LYS A 186 -0.14 -34.26 -8.15
N GLN A 187 -0.60 -34.94 -7.11
CA GLN A 187 -2.00 -35.35 -7.02
C GLN A 187 -2.90 -34.14 -6.82
N SER A 188 -2.54 -33.18 -5.96
CA SER A 188 -3.29 -31.93 -5.78
C SER A 188 -3.40 -31.10 -7.07
N VAL A 189 -2.34 -31.05 -7.90
CA VAL A 189 -2.44 -30.37 -9.21
C VAL A 189 -3.42 -31.10 -10.15
N ARG A 190 -3.42 -32.43 -10.17
CA ARG A 190 -4.39 -33.21 -10.97
C ARG A 190 -5.82 -33.00 -10.48
N ASP A 191 -6.01 -33.01 -9.17
CA ASP A 191 -7.30 -32.76 -8.52
C ASP A 191 -7.82 -31.37 -8.90
N TYR A 192 -6.98 -30.33 -8.80
CA TYR A 192 -7.32 -28.98 -9.23
C TYR A 192 -7.85 -28.96 -10.67
N ARG A 193 -7.07 -29.55 -11.60
CA ARG A 193 -7.37 -29.55 -13.05
C ARG A 193 -8.55 -30.45 -13.42
N ALA A 194 -8.96 -31.39 -12.56
CA ALA A 194 -10.09 -32.28 -12.80
C ALA A 194 -11.46 -31.60 -12.63
N LYS A 195 -11.51 -30.39 -12.06
CA LYS A 195 -12.73 -29.61 -11.88
C LYS A 195 -12.57 -28.22 -12.47
N GLU A 196 -13.71 -27.60 -12.80
CA GLU A 196 -13.73 -26.21 -13.24
C GLU A 196 -13.36 -25.27 -12.08
N PRO A 197 -12.66 -24.15 -12.33
CA PRO A 197 -12.31 -23.17 -11.29
C PRO A 197 -13.52 -22.67 -10.48
N ILE A 198 -14.66 -22.49 -11.14
CA ILE A 198 -15.90 -22.05 -10.47
C ILE A 198 -16.39 -23.05 -9.44
N TRP A 199 -16.16 -24.35 -9.65
CA TRP A 199 -16.51 -25.40 -8.70
C TRP A 199 -15.71 -25.26 -7.39
N TRP A 200 -14.42 -24.91 -7.50
CA TRP A 200 -13.56 -24.64 -6.34
C TRP A 200 -13.96 -23.37 -5.59
N TYR A 201 -14.54 -22.39 -6.31
CA TYR A 201 -15.00 -21.13 -5.70
C TYR A 201 -16.34 -21.29 -4.96
N THR A 202 -17.27 -22.12 -5.46
CA THR A 202 -18.66 -22.14 -4.94
C THR A 202 -18.92 -23.14 -3.82
N ARG A 203 -18.05 -24.14 -3.60
CA ARG A 203 -18.32 -25.24 -2.65
C ARG A 203 -17.90 -25.02 -1.19
N GLY A 204 -17.60 -23.79 -0.80
CA GLY A 204 -17.16 -23.50 0.58
C GLY A 204 -15.77 -24.06 0.90
N ASN A 205 -15.00 -24.44 -0.13
CA ASN A 205 -13.63 -24.90 0.03
C ASN A 205 -12.74 -23.75 0.53
N SER A 206 -11.68 -24.10 1.25
CA SER A 206 -10.71 -23.16 1.82
C SER A 206 -10.13 -22.16 0.81
N MET A 207 -10.11 -22.49 -0.49
CA MET A 207 -9.71 -21.60 -1.59
C MET A 207 -10.59 -20.34 -1.72
N HIS A 208 -11.92 -20.48 -1.62
CA HIS A 208 -12.85 -19.35 -1.68
C HIS A 208 -12.61 -18.39 -0.51
N SER A 209 -12.49 -18.95 0.70
CA SER A 209 -12.29 -18.14 1.90
C SER A 209 -10.94 -17.44 1.89
N MET A 210 -9.87 -18.15 1.53
CA MET A 210 -8.53 -17.60 1.47
C MET A 210 -8.44 -16.51 0.40
N LEU A 211 -9.00 -16.72 -0.79
CA LEU A 211 -9.05 -15.69 -1.83
C LEU A 211 -9.82 -14.44 -1.37
N ASN A 212 -11.04 -14.60 -0.85
CA ASN A 212 -11.84 -13.46 -0.40
C ASN A 212 -11.22 -12.74 0.81
N ASN A 213 -10.55 -13.47 1.70
CA ASN A 213 -9.81 -12.86 2.81
C ASN A 213 -8.61 -12.06 2.30
N ALA A 214 -7.83 -12.62 1.39
CA ALA A 214 -6.68 -11.96 0.79
C ALA A 214 -7.09 -10.69 0.03
N LEU A 215 -8.20 -10.75 -0.70
CA LEU A 215 -8.80 -9.59 -1.36
C LEU A 215 -9.30 -8.54 -0.37
N ARG A 216 -9.86 -8.98 0.76
CA ARG A 216 -10.36 -8.09 1.82
C ARG A 216 -9.26 -7.26 2.46
N ILE A 217 -8.16 -7.91 2.86
CA ILE A 217 -7.05 -7.27 3.56
C ILE A 217 -5.94 -6.80 2.61
N MET A 218 -6.15 -6.96 1.30
CA MET A 218 -5.13 -6.73 0.27
C MET A 218 -3.82 -7.46 0.57
N ASP A 219 -3.94 -8.74 0.96
CA ASP A 219 -2.78 -9.61 1.17
C ASP A 219 -2.14 -9.97 -0.16
N VAL A 220 -1.20 -9.11 -0.57
CA VAL A 220 -0.47 -9.27 -1.82
C VAL A 220 0.22 -10.65 -1.90
N ASP A 221 0.73 -11.23 -0.81
CA ASP A 221 1.45 -12.50 -0.89
C ASP A 221 0.50 -13.64 -1.31
N VAL A 222 -0.63 -13.75 -0.61
CA VAL A 222 -1.66 -14.74 -0.91
C VAL A 222 -2.27 -14.48 -2.29
N LEU A 223 -2.51 -13.22 -2.66
CA LEU A 223 -3.07 -12.86 -3.97
C LEU A 223 -2.14 -13.20 -5.14
N VAL A 224 -0.83 -13.00 -4.98
CA VAL A 224 0.17 -13.37 -6.00
C VAL A 224 0.22 -14.88 -6.16
N ARG A 225 0.26 -15.64 -5.06
CA ARG A 225 0.26 -17.12 -5.09
C ARG A 225 -1.04 -17.70 -5.65
N LEU A 226 -2.18 -17.06 -5.35
CA LEU A 226 -3.48 -17.39 -5.92
C LEU A 226 -3.71 -16.83 -7.33
N GLY A 227 -2.71 -16.18 -7.93
CA GLY A 227 -2.85 -15.56 -9.25
C GLY A 227 -3.32 -16.54 -10.32
N PHE A 228 -2.87 -17.82 -10.25
CA PHE A 228 -3.35 -18.89 -11.14
C PHE A 228 -4.87 -19.09 -11.00
N PHE A 229 -5.36 -19.20 -9.76
CA PHE A 229 -6.77 -19.46 -9.47
C PHE A 229 -7.64 -18.26 -9.85
N VAL A 230 -7.20 -17.04 -9.56
CA VAL A 230 -7.89 -15.80 -9.97
C VAL A 230 -8.03 -15.74 -11.49
N THR A 231 -6.94 -16.06 -12.21
CA THR A 231 -6.90 -16.04 -13.68
C THR A 231 -7.79 -17.12 -14.27
N ASP A 232 -7.70 -18.34 -13.77
CA ASP A 232 -8.50 -19.48 -14.22
C ASP A 232 -10.00 -19.24 -13.95
N LEU A 233 -10.35 -18.73 -12.76
CA LEU A 233 -11.72 -18.39 -12.39
C LEU A 233 -12.28 -17.26 -13.28
N HIS A 234 -11.50 -16.22 -13.54
CA HIS A 234 -11.90 -15.15 -14.46
C HIS A 234 -12.23 -15.69 -15.86
N ARG A 235 -11.32 -16.50 -16.43
CA ARG A 235 -11.49 -17.09 -17.77
C ARG A 235 -12.68 -18.04 -17.82
N ASN A 236 -12.90 -18.82 -16.77
CA ASN A 236 -14.05 -19.72 -16.66
C ASN A 236 -15.38 -18.94 -16.62
N ILE A 237 -15.45 -17.84 -15.85
CA ILE A 237 -16.62 -16.95 -15.87
C ILE A 237 -16.83 -16.32 -17.26
N GLU A 238 -15.77 -15.90 -17.94
CA GLU A 238 -15.85 -15.34 -19.29
C GLU A 238 -16.38 -16.35 -20.32
N GLN A 239 -15.92 -17.60 -20.22
CA GLN A 239 -16.42 -18.68 -21.05
C GLN A 239 -17.91 -18.93 -20.80
N LEU A 240 -18.30 -19.10 -19.54
CA LEU A 240 -19.71 -19.31 -19.14
C LEU A 240 -20.59 -18.13 -19.55
N HIS A 241 -20.09 -16.89 -19.46
CA HIS A 241 -20.80 -15.71 -19.93
C HIS A 241 -21.14 -15.79 -21.42
N LYS A 242 -20.17 -16.19 -22.25
CA LYS A 242 -20.37 -16.36 -23.71
C LYS A 242 -21.39 -17.46 -24.01
N GLU A 243 -21.31 -18.57 -23.28
CA GLU A 243 -22.21 -19.73 -23.42
C GLU A 243 -23.65 -19.43 -22.97
N GLN A 244 -23.82 -18.67 -21.88
CA GLN A 244 -25.12 -18.43 -21.25
C GLN A 244 -25.83 -17.20 -21.81
N PHE A 245 -25.09 -16.14 -22.19
CA PHE A 245 -25.68 -14.83 -22.48
C PHE A 245 -25.38 -14.31 -23.89
N VAL A 246 -24.20 -14.56 -24.47
CA VAL A 246 -23.87 -13.98 -25.79
C VAL A 246 -24.49 -14.80 -26.94
N ASN A 247 -24.46 -16.13 -26.84
CA ASN A 247 -24.90 -17.04 -27.92
C ASN A 247 -26.28 -17.69 -27.68
N THR A 248 -27.14 -17.06 -26.86
CA THR A 248 -28.44 -17.62 -26.46
C THR A 248 -29.58 -16.62 -26.68
N PRO A 249 -30.86 -17.04 -26.56
CA PRO A 249 -32.01 -16.13 -26.57
C PRO A 249 -32.00 -15.08 -25.44
N TRP A 250 -31.06 -15.14 -24.50
CA TRP A 250 -30.89 -14.22 -23.37
C TRP A 250 -29.94 -13.04 -23.68
N SER A 251 -29.41 -12.98 -24.91
CA SER A 251 -28.48 -11.95 -25.42
C SER A 251 -29.01 -10.52 -25.49
N SER A 252 -30.31 -10.31 -25.26
CA SER A 252 -30.97 -8.99 -25.31
C SER A 252 -31.83 -8.68 -24.09
N ARG A 253 -31.57 -9.34 -22.95
CA ARG A 253 -32.37 -9.18 -21.73
C ARG A 253 -31.68 -8.26 -20.74
N VAL A 254 -32.41 -7.21 -20.37
CA VAL A 254 -32.20 -6.50 -19.11
C VAL A 254 -32.81 -7.33 -17.98
N PHE A 255 -32.04 -7.60 -16.94
CA PHE A 255 -32.52 -8.29 -15.74
C PHE A 255 -31.95 -7.62 -14.48
N THR A 256 -32.54 -7.94 -13.33
CA THR A 256 -32.14 -7.36 -12.05
C THR A 256 -31.60 -8.44 -11.14
N VAL A 257 -30.45 -8.15 -10.53
CA VAL A 257 -29.87 -8.95 -9.44
C VAL A 257 -29.73 -8.11 -8.19
N TYR A 258 -29.63 -8.78 -7.05
CA TYR A 258 -29.65 -8.19 -5.73
C TYR A 258 -28.46 -8.67 -4.92
N ARG A 259 -27.97 -7.83 -4.02
CA ARG A 259 -26.96 -8.21 -3.02
C ARG A 259 -27.24 -7.52 -1.69
N GLY A 260 -27.39 -8.31 -0.64
CA GLY A 260 -27.51 -7.80 0.73
C GLY A 260 -26.21 -7.92 1.50
N GLN A 261 -25.80 -6.85 2.19
CA GLN A 261 -24.65 -6.86 3.09
C GLN A 261 -24.71 -5.73 4.12
N GLY A 262 -23.83 -5.78 5.12
CA GLY A 262 -23.53 -4.63 5.98
C GLY A 262 -22.48 -3.70 5.36
N LEU A 263 -22.53 -2.43 5.72
CA LEU A 263 -21.46 -1.45 5.52
C LEU A 263 -21.18 -0.70 6.83
N PHE A 264 -19.93 -0.34 7.09
CA PHE A 264 -19.63 0.58 8.18
C PHE A 264 -20.22 1.95 7.91
N HIS A 265 -20.50 2.70 8.99
CA HIS A 265 -21.04 4.06 8.89
C HIS A 265 -20.13 5.00 8.07
N THR A 266 -18.81 4.79 8.11
CA THR A 266 -17.83 5.52 7.31
C THR A 266 -18.04 5.30 5.82
N ASP A 267 -18.08 4.03 5.40
CA ASP A 267 -18.20 3.63 4.00
C ASP A 267 -19.56 4.02 3.44
N PHE A 268 -20.61 3.93 4.27
CA PHE A 268 -21.94 4.42 3.91
C PHE A 268 -21.97 5.94 3.74
N GLY A 269 -21.21 6.69 4.54
CA GLY A 269 -21.01 8.13 4.36
C GLY A 269 -20.34 8.45 3.02
N GLU A 270 -19.33 7.68 2.64
CA GLU A 270 -18.65 7.81 1.35
C GLU A 270 -19.56 7.45 0.17
N LEU A 271 -20.32 6.36 0.27
CA LEU A 271 -21.33 5.97 -0.71
C LEU A 271 -22.33 7.11 -0.98
N LYS A 272 -22.84 7.75 0.09
CA LYS A 272 -23.76 8.90 -0.02
C LYS A 272 -23.13 10.08 -0.75
N ASN A 273 -21.85 10.34 -0.51
CA ASN A 273 -21.12 11.45 -1.13
C ASN A 273 -20.69 11.16 -2.58
N THR A 274 -20.88 9.92 -3.05
CA THR A 274 -20.41 9.41 -4.35
C THR A 274 -21.58 9.07 -5.28
N ILE A 275 -22.79 9.54 -4.99
CA ILE A 275 -23.94 9.40 -5.90
C ILE A 275 -23.61 10.04 -7.26
N GLY A 276 -23.89 9.33 -8.35
CA GLY A 276 -23.49 9.67 -9.71
C GLY A 276 -22.07 9.22 -10.08
N GLY A 277 -21.22 8.87 -9.10
CA GLY A 277 -19.87 8.36 -9.28
C GLY A 277 -19.80 6.84 -9.50
N LEU A 278 -18.58 6.32 -9.49
CA LEU A 278 -18.27 4.90 -9.65
C LEU A 278 -18.04 4.22 -8.30
N MET A 279 -18.31 2.93 -8.24
CA MET A 279 -17.92 2.05 -7.15
C MET A 279 -17.43 0.71 -7.68
N SER A 280 -16.53 0.06 -6.96
CA SER A 280 -16.06 -1.30 -7.26
C SER A 280 -16.04 -2.13 -6.00
N PHE A 281 -16.45 -3.40 -6.11
CA PHE A 281 -16.16 -4.40 -5.10
C PHE A 281 -14.77 -4.96 -5.40
N ASN A 282 -13.85 -4.89 -4.45
CA ASN A 282 -12.49 -5.42 -4.63
C ASN A 282 -12.47 -6.96 -4.48
N SER A 283 -13.49 -7.65 -4.99
CA SER A 283 -13.61 -9.10 -5.01
C SER A 283 -14.42 -9.58 -6.20
N PHE A 284 -14.49 -10.89 -6.40
CA PHE A 284 -15.58 -11.48 -7.20
C PHE A 284 -16.91 -11.15 -6.50
N PHE A 285 -17.89 -10.74 -7.28
CA PHE A 285 -19.13 -10.17 -6.75
C PHE A 285 -20.28 -11.14 -6.98
N SER A 286 -20.67 -11.85 -5.91
CA SER A 286 -21.81 -12.76 -5.90
C SER A 286 -23.11 -11.98 -5.67
N THR A 287 -24.16 -12.35 -6.40
CA THR A 287 -25.48 -11.73 -6.36
C THR A 287 -26.57 -12.76 -6.54
N SER A 288 -27.80 -12.39 -6.18
CA SER A 288 -28.99 -13.24 -6.32
C SER A 288 -29.99 -12.63 -7.27
N MET A 289 -30.62 -13.43 -8.13
CA MET A 289 -31.84 -13.00 -8.84
C MET A 289 -33.05 -12.90 -7.91
N GLN A 290 -32.94 -13.38 -6.66
CA GLN A 290 -34.03 -13.40 -5.69
C GLN A 290 -33.85 -12.27 -4.66
N ARG A 291 -34.73 -11.27 -4.74
CA ARG A 291 -34.67 -10.09 -3.86
C ARG A 291 -34.74 -10.44 -2.37
N ASP A 292 -35.61 -11.38 -2.00
CA ASP A 292 -35.88 -11.69 -0.60
C ASP A 292 -34.68 -12.33 0.10
N VAL A 293 -33.92 -13.17 -0.61
CA VAL A 293 -32.67 -13.77 -0.11
C VAL A 293 -31.66 -12.69 0.21
N SER A 294 -31.42 -11.77 -0.72
CA SER A 294 -30.51 -10.64 -0.48
C SER A 294 -31.02 -9.71 0.63
N LEU A 295 -32.33 -9.46 0.69
CA LEU A 295 -32.91 -8.61 1.73
C LEU A 295 -32.75 -9.21 3.13
N SER A 296 -32.80 -10.54 3.30
CA SER A 296 -32.56 -11.17 4.60
C SER A 296 -31.12 -10.96 5.08
N TYR A 297 -30.13 -11.04 4.18
CA TYR A 297 -28.73 -10.72 4.52
C TYR A 297 -28.57 -9.26 4.93
N ALA A 298 -29.17 -8.31 4.20
CA ALA A 298 -29.12 -6.89 4.55
C ALA A 298 -29.76 -6.60 5.93
N LYS A 299 -30.89 -7.25 6.22
CA LYS A 299 -31.57 -7.13 7.52
C LYS A 299 -30.74 -7.68 8.67
N SER A 300 -30.15 -8.87 8.49
CA SER A 300 -29.32 -9.50 9.53
C SER A 300 -28.11 -8.63 9.91
N ASN A 301 -27.53 -7.91 8.94
CA ASN A 301 -26.42 -7.01 9.20
C ASN A 301 -26.87 -5.68 9.84
N ALA A 302 -28.09 -5.22 9.56
CA ALA A 302 -28.66 -4.02 10.18
C ALA A 302 -28.93 -4.17 11.69
N ASP A 303 -28.84 -5.39 12.22
CA ASP A 303 -28.97 -5.66 13.65
C ASP A 303 -27.65 -5.37 14.41
N ASP A 304 -26.50 -5.25 13.73
CA ASP A 304 -25.24 -4.79 14.33
C ASP A 304 -25.22 -3.24 14.38
N PRO A 305 -25.09 -2.62 15.56
CA PRO A 305 -25.04 -1.16 15.69
C PRO A 305 -23.86 -0.49 14.96
N LYS A 306 -22.78 -1.23 14.68
CA LYS A 306 -21.62 -0.72 13.92
C LYS A 306 -21.91 -0.59 12.42
N LEU A 307 -22.97 -1.23 11.92
CA LEU A 307 -23.24 -1.38 10.51
C LEU A 307 -24.54 -0.69 10.08
N VAL A 308 -24.62 -0.49 8.77
CA VAL A 308 -25.81 -0.12 8.02
C VAL A 308 -26.11 -1.28 7.09
N GLY A 309 -27.34 -1.80 7.15
CA GLY A 309 -27.80 -2.81 6.20
C GLY A 309 -28.06 -2.20 4.83
N ILE A 310 -27.48 -2.79 3.79
CA ILE A 310 -27.62 -2.32 2.41
C ILE A 310 -28.16 -3.45 1.53
N LEU A 311 -29.21 -3.15 0.79
CA LEU A 311 -29.68 -3.94 -0.35
C LEU A 311 -29.26 -3.23 -1.64
N PHE A 312 -28.22 -3.73 -2.29
CA PHE A 312 -27.89 -3.32 -3.65
C PHE A 312 -28.89 -3.93 -4.63
N THR A 313 -29.42 -3.09 -5.52
CA THR A 313 -30.25 -3.48 -6.65
C THR A 313 -29.49 -3.13 -7.92
N ILE A 314 -29.11 -4.15 -8.69
CA ILE A 314 -28.25 -4.03 -9.85
C ILE A 314 -29.04 -4.32 -11.12
N GLU A 315 -29.12 -3.34 -12.02
CA GLU A 315 -29.66 -3.54 -13.36
C GLU A 315 -28.54 -3.99 -14.30
N VAL A 316 -28.73 -5.15 -14.94
CA VAL A 316 -27.76 -5.80 -15.81
C VAL A 316 -28.32 -5.87 -17.22
N ASP A 317 -27.62 -5.24 -18.16
CA ASP A 317 -27.88 -5.37 -19.60
C ASP A 317 -26.84 -6.32 -20.21
N SER A 318 -27.25 -7.55 -20.52
CA SER A 318 -26.37 -8.58 -21.10
C SER A 318 -25.87 -8.23 -22.50
N SER A 319 -26.54 -7.32 -23.23
CA SER A 319 -26.17 -6.95 -24.60
C SER A 319 -25.07 -5.89 -24.68
N ARG A 320 -24.85 -5.17 -23.57
CA ARG A 320 -23.94 -4.01 -23.50
C ARG A 320 -22.84 -4.17 -22.45
N SER A 321 -22.98 -5.10 -21.52
CA SER A 321 -21.98 -5.33 -20.48
C SER A 321 -20.67 -5.83 -21.07
N THR A 322 -19.57 -5.16 -20.72
CA THR A 322 -18.20 -5.60 -21.03
C THR A 322 -17.58 -6.39 -19.89
N THR A 323 -18.23 -6.39 -18.73
CA THR A 323 -17.85 -7.21 -17.58
C THR A 323 -18.42 -8.61 -17.73
N PRO A 324 -17.59 -9.66 -17.67
CA PRO A 324 -18.06 -11.04 -17.65
C PRO A 324 -18.79 -11.39 -16.34
N PHE A 325 -19.90 -12.11 -16.47
CA PHE A 325 -20.64 -12.70 -15.37
C PHE A 325 -21.29 -14.02 -15.79
N ALA A 326 -21.49 -14.92 -14.83
CA ALA A 326 -22.08 -16.22 -15.08
C ALA A 326 -23.15 -16.53 -14.03
N SER A 327 -24.23 -17.20 -14.45
CA SER A 327 -25.14 -17.84 -13.51
C SER A 327 -24.52 -19.13 -12.99
N ILE A 328 -24.50 -19.28 -11.66
CA ILE A 328 -23.81 -20.36 -10.97
C ILE A 328 -24.74 -21.27 -10.16
N GLY A 329 -26.06 -21.13 -10.31
CA GLY A 329 -27.05 -21.94 -9.59
C GLY A 329 -26.88 -23.46 -9.76
N ASN A 330 -26.27 -23.91 -10.87
CA ASN A 330 -25.97 -25.33 -11.11
C ASN A 330 -24.62 -25.80 -10.52
N TYR A 331 -23.81 -24.87 -10.00
CA TYR A 331 -22.45 -25.11 -9.52
C TYR A 331 -22.33 -24.90 -8.00
N GLY A 332 -23.26 -24.16 -7.39
CA GLY A 332 -23.28 -23.88 -5.95
C GLY A 332 -23.70 -25.04 -5.07
N SER A 333 -23.33 -24.96 -3.78
CA SER A 333 -23.81 -25.88 -2.73
C SER A 333 -25.33 -25.75 -2.49
N PHE A 334 -25.89 -24.57 -2.80
CA PHE A 334 -27.30 -24.23 -2.61
C PHE A 334 -28.03 -24.18 -3.96
N LEU A 335 -28.44 -25.35 -4.46
CA LEU A 335 -29.10 -25.53 -5.76
C LEU A 335 -30.47 -24.81 -5.92
N GLN A 336 -30.95 -24.10 -4.88
CA GLN A 336 -32.24 -23.41 -4.88
C GLN A 336 -32.14 -21.89 -5.12
N GLU A 337 -30.91 -21.34 -5.11
CA GLU A 337 -30.68 -19.93 -5.37
C GLU A 337 -30.19 -19.70 -6.82
N ASN A 338 -30.83 -18.75 -7.51
CA ASN A 338 -30.38 -18.29 -8.82
C ASN A 338 -29.26 -17.27 -8.65
N GLU A 339 -28.10 -17.77 -8.26
CA GLU A 339 -26.91 -16.96 -8.02
C GLU A 339 -26.23 -16.56 -9.34
N VAL A 340 -25.73 -15.33 -9.38
CA VAL A 340 -24.97 -14.74 -10.48
C VAL A 340 -23.66 -14.21 -9.92
N LEU A 341 -22.55 -14.74 -10.44
CA LEU A 341 -21.21 -14.36 -10.06
C LEU A 341 -20.59 -13.45 -11.13
N PHE A 342 -20.22 -12.24 -10.71
CA PHE A 342 -19.48 -11.30 -11.53
C PHE A 342 -17.98 -11.48 -11.33
N SER A 343 -17.25 -11.23 -12.41
CA SER A 343 -15.81 -11.22 -12.36
C SER A 343 -15.25 -10.17 -11.38
N MET A 344 -14.05 -10.42 -10.85
CA MET A 344 -13.37 -9.51 -9.92
C MET A 344 -13.26 -8.08 -10.48
N HIS A 345 -13.37 -7.05 -9.63
CA HIS A 345 -13.26 -5.63 -10.00
C HIS A 345 -14.28 -5.18 -11.05
N THR A 346 -15.53 -5.64 -10.88
CA THR A 346 -16.65 -5.08 -11.62
C THR A 346 -16.92 -3.67 -11.12
N VAL A 347 -16.98 -2.71 -12.04
CA VAL A 347 -17.26 -1.30 -11.72
C VAL A 347 -18.73 -1.01 -11.97
N PHE A 348 -19.34 -0.29 -11.03
CA PHE A 348 -20.74 0.10 -11.05
C PHE A 348 -20.89 1.60 -10.94
N ARG A 349 -21.94 2.13 -11.57
CA ARG A 349 -22.40 3.52 -11.42
C ARG A 349 -23.44 3.59 -10.31
N ILE A 350 -23.28 4.52 -9.38
CA ILE A 350 -24.23 4.73 -8.27
C ILE A 350 -25.33 5.70 -8.71
N HIS A 351 -26.60 5.29 -8.64
CA HIS A 351 -27.72 6.14 -9.08
C HIS A 351 -28.42 6.86 -7.94
N HIS A 352 -29.02 6.11 -7.03
CA HIS A 352 -29.78 6.69 -5.92
C HIS A 352 -29.86 5.74 -4.72
N ILE A 353 -30.08 6.32 -3.55
CA ILE A 353 -30.22 5.62 -2.27
C ILE A 353 -31.62 5.89 -1.73
N LYS A 354 -32.33 4.82 -1.39
CA LYS A 354 -33.69 4.85 -0.83
C LYS A 354 -33.68 4.24 0.57
N VAL A 355 -34.43 4.84 1.48
CA VAL A 355 -34.59 4.31 2.84
C VAL A 355 -35.61 3.17 2.84
N ILE A 356 -35.25 2.00 3.38
CA ILE A 356 -36.20 0.88 3.59
C ILE A 356 -36.77 0.96 5.01
N SER A 357 -35.92 1.18 6.02
CA SER A 357 -36.32 1.33 7.42
C SER A 357 -35.40 2.32 8.12
N THR A 358 -35.97 3.11 9.04
CA THR A 358 -35.24 4.05 9.91
C THR A 358 -35.00 3.47 11.31
N ASP A 359 -35.84 2.53 11.75
CA ASP A 359 -35.76 1.91 13.09
C ASP A 359 -34.60 0.92 13.18
N ARG A 360 -34.23 0.33 12.03
CA ARG A 360 -32.96 -0.36 11.80
C ARG A 360 -32.36 0.27 10.56
N PRO A 361 -31.12 0.80 10.59
CA PRO A 361 -30.55 1.55 9.48
C PRO A 361 -30.41 0.64 8.25
N LEU A 362 -31.42 0.65 7.37
CA LEU A 362 -31.57 -0.25 6.24
C LEU A 362 -31.93 0.54 4.98
N TYR A 363 -31.10 0.41 3.93
CA TYR A 363 -31.21 1.19 2.71
C TYR A 363 -31.17 0.31 1.46
N GLU A 364 -31.84 0.76 0.41
CA GLU A 364 -31.78 0.20 -0.95
C GLU A 364 -30.92 1.13 -1.81
N VAL A 365 -29.92 0.58 -2.48
CA VAL A 365 -28.98 1.34 -3.30
C VAL A 365 -29.08 0.83 -4.73
N ASN A 366 -29.52 1.69 -5.65
CA ASN A 366 -29.64 1.35 -7.06
C ASN A 366 -28.31 1.64 -7.78
N ILE A 367 -27.77 0.62 -8.44
CA ILE A 367 -26.52 0.69 -9.20
C ILE A 367 -26.67 -0.01 -10.56
N SER A 368 -25.84 0.35 -11.53
CA SER A 368 -25.78 -0.32 -12.83
C SER A 368 -24.35 -0.62 -13.24
N LEU A 369 -24.13 -1.64 -14.05
CA LEU A 369 -22.82 -1.90 -14.64
C LEU A 369 -22.37 -0.72 -15.52
N THR A 370 -21.09 -0.36 -15.44
CA THR A 370 -20.52 0.63 -16.35
C THR A 370 -20.28 0.03 -17.74
N LEU A 371 -20.36 0.88 -18.76
CA LEU A 371 -20.06 0.52 -20.14
C LEU A 371 -18.65 0.98 -20.52
N ASP A 372 -18.04 0.39 -21.55
CA ASP A 372 -16.73 0.86 -22.06
C ASP A 372 -16.77 2.29 -22.62
N SER A 373 -17.96 2.77 -22.98
CA SER A 373 -18.18 4.16 -23.43
C SER A 373 -18.20 5.17 -22.28
N ASP A 374 -18.10 4.72 -21.03
CA ASP A 374 -18.11 5.56 -19.85
C ASP A 374 -16.83 6.42 -19.78
N GLU A 375 -16.98 7.72 -19.96
CA GLU A 375 -15.85 8.65 -20.08
C GLU A 375 -15.00 8.72 -18.81
N GLU A 376 -15.64 8.61 -17.63
CA GLU A 376 -14.94 8.63 -16.35
C GLU A 376 -14.15 7.34 -16.13
N LEU A 377 -14.76 6.18 -16.42
CA LEU A 377 -14.04 4.90 -16.34
C LEU A 377 -12.88 4.85 -17.34
N ARG A 378 -13.06 5.37 -18.56
CA ARG A 378 -12.00 5.41 -19.58
C ARG A 378 -10.85 6.31 -19.13
N THR A 379 -11.15 7.50 -18.64
CA THR A 379 -10.14 8.44 -18.13
C THR A 379 -9.38 7.85 -16.96
N LEU A 380 -10.08 7.18 -16.05
CA LEU A 380 -9.48 6.48 -14.92
C LEU A 380 -8.57 5.34 -15.40
N THR A 381 -9.04 4.51 -16.33
CA THR A 381 -8.27 3.41 -16.91
C THR A 381 -7.03 3.92 -17.65
N ASP A 382 -7.13 5.01 -18.41
CA ASP A 382 -6.01 5.62 -19.12
C ASP A 382 -4.98 6.24 -18.16
N HIS A 383 -5.44 6.87 -17.08
CA HIS A 383 -4.57 7.39 -16.04
C HIS A 383 -3.81 6.27 -15.32
N ILE A 384 -4.55 5.25 -14.86
CA ILE A 384 -4.03 4.02 -14.26
C ILE A 384 -2.97 3.35 -15.15
N ARG A 385 -3.21 3.29 -16.47
CA ARG A 385 -2.25 2.75 -17.43
C ARG A 385 -1.03 3.64 -17.62
N ARG A 386 -1.18 4.97 -17.55
CA ARG A 386 -0.05 5.91 -17.64
C ARG A 386 0.86 5.84 -16.42
N GLU A 387 0.32 5.66 -15.22
CA GLU A 387 1.13 5.48 -14.02
C GLU A 387 1.93 4.17 -14.03
N THR A 388 1.48 3.17 -14.79
CA THR A 388 2.16 1.88 -14.97
C THR A 388 2.81 1.70 -16.35
N ARG A 389 2.95 2.77 -17.14
CA ARG A 389 3.52 2.72 -18.49
C ARG A 389 5.05 2.60 -18.44
N LEU A 390 5.55 1.38 -18.40
CA LEU A 390 6.92 1.05 -18.78
C LEU A 390 6.96 -0.40 -19.31
N ASP A 391 6.76 -0.59 -20.62
CA ASP A 391 7.14 -1.70 -21.53
C ASP A 391 7.12 -3.19 -21.07
N GLY A 392 6.68 -3.52 -19.86
CA GLY A 392 6.68 -4.85 -19.26
C GLY A 392 5.30 -5.51 -19.31
N ARG A 393 5.28 -6.84 -19.45
CA ARG A 393 4.09 -7.69 -19.30
C ARG A 393 4.29 -8.69 -18.17
N GLY A 394 3.18 -9.19 -17.61
CA GLY A 394 3.20 -10.22 -16.59
C GLY A 394 3.97 -9.83 -15.33
N TRP A 395 4.91 -10.69 -14.93
CA TRP A 395 5.65 -10.57 -13.67
C TRP A 395 6.49 -9.29 -13.54
N THR A 396 7.08 -8.78 -14.63
CA THR A 396 7.85 -7.53 -14.60
C THR A 396 6.98 -6.32 -14.26
N ARG A 397 5.78 -6.26 -14.86
CA ARG A 397 4.80 -5.21 -14.57
C ARG A 397 4.24 -5.35 -13.14
N LEU A 398 4.10 -6.59 -12.66
CA LEU A 398 3.71 -6.85 -11.27
C LEU A 398 4.78 -6.34 -10.29
N GLY A 399 6.06 -6.65 -10.53
CA GLY A 399 7.16 -6.15 -9.71
C GLY A 399 7.17 -4.62 -9.61
N GLN A 400 7.00 -3.92 -10.74
CA GLN A 400 6.91 -2.45 -10.74
C GLN A 400 5.72 -1.91 -9.93
N LEU A 401 4.53 -2.53 -10.06
CA LEU A 401 3.37 -2.19 -9.25
C LEU A 401 3.66 -2.36 -7.75
N LEU A 402 4.35 -3.44 -7.37
CA LEU A 402 4.74 -3.69 -5.98
C LEU A 402 5.75 -2.66 -5.45
N ILE A 403 6.66 -2.16 -6.29
CA ILE A 403 7.56 -1.05 -5.92
C ILE A 403 6.75 0.21 -5.61
N GLN A 404 5.76 0.55 -6.43
CA GLN A 404 4.88 1.70 -6.21
C GLN A 404 4.05 1.55 -4.92
N LEU A 405 3.70 0.32 -4.56
CA LEU A 405 3.04 -0.04 -3.31
C LEU A 405 4.00 -0.10 -2.09
N GLY A 406 5.29 0.15 -2.28
CA GLY A 406 6.31 0.04 -1.22
C GLY A 406 6.59 -1.38 -0.75
N GLN A 407 6.15 -2.40 -1.50
CA GLN A 407 6.31 -3.82 -1.18
C GLN A 407 7.66 -4.35 -1.71
N HIS A 408 8.76 -3.77 -1.23
CA HIS A 408 10.11 -4.05 -1.76
C HIS A 408 10.54 -5.51 -1.57
N ASP A 409 10.30 -6.11 -0.41
CA ASP A 409 10.69 -7.51 -0.13
C ASP A 409 9.96 -8.50 -1.06
N LYS A 410 8.68 -8.24 -1.33
CA LYS A 410 7.86 -9.06 -2.26
C LYS A 410 8.34 -8.91 -3.70
N THR A 411 8.74 -7.70 -4.06
CA THR A 411 9.30 -7.42 -5.39
C THR A 411 10.61 -8.18 -5.60
N GLU A 412 11.48 -8.22 -4.58
CA GLU A 412 12.73 -8.97 -4.60
C GLU A 412 12.48 -10.46 -4.84
N ASN A 413 11.56 -11.08 -4.10
CA ASN A 413 11.19 -12.48 -4.31
C ASN A 413 10.71 -12.76 -5.74
N ILE A 414 9.87 -11.88 -6.31
CA ILE A 414 9.40 -12.04 -7.70
C ILE A 414 10.57 -11.96 -8.69
N TYR A 415 11.46 -10.99 -8.52
CA TYR A 415 12.61 -10.82 -9.41
C TYR A 415 13.66 -11.92 -9.26
N ASP A 416 13.85 -12.48 -8.07
CA ASP A 416 14.70 -13.65 -7.86
C ASP A 416 14.14 -14.91 -8.54
N ILE A 417 12.82 -15.12 -8.48
CA ILE A 417 12.15 -16.19 -9.22
C ILE A 417 12.33 -15.98 -10.73
N LEU A 418 12.15 -14.75 -11.22
CA LEU A 418 12.32 -14.44 -12.63
C LEU A 418 13.76 -14.64 -13.13
N LEU A 419 14.76 -14.25 -12.33
CA LEU A 419 16.17 -14.51 -12.64
C LEU A 419 16.46 -16.00 -12.78
N ASN A 420 15.85 -16.84 -11.94
CA ASN A 420 16.02 -18.29 -12.02
C ASN A 420 15.29 -18.93 -13.21
N GLN A 421 14.27 -18.26 -13.76
CA GLN A 421 13.46 -18.77 -14.87
C GLN A 421 13.87 -18.20 -16.23
N THR A 422 14.54 -17.04 -16.27
CA THR A 422 14.94 -16.42 -17.53
C THR A 422 16.18 -17.08 -18.10
N SER A 423 16.20 -17.26 -19.41
CA SER A 423 17.37 -17.72 -20.17
C SER A 423 17.85 -16.67 -21.17
N ASP A 424 17.19 -15.51 -21.22
CA ASP A 424 17.49 -14.42 -22.12
C ASP A 424 18.34 -13.36 -21.42
N ASP A 425 19.50 -13.04 -22.02
CA ASP A 425 20.46 -12.07 -21.48
C ASP A 425 19.82 -10.65 -21.37
N SER A 426 18.91 -10.29 -22.27
CA SER A 426 18.26 -8.97 -22.21
C SER A 426 17.33 -8.89 -20.99
N ASP A 427 16.50 -9.90 -20.79
CA ASP A 427 15.58 -9.98 -19.65
C ASP A 427 16.33 -10.08 -18.32
N GLU A 428 17.41 -10.87 -18.25
CA GLU A 428 18.29 -10.94 -17.07
C GLU A 428 18.85 -9.56 -16.70
N GLY A 429 19.34 -8.83 -17.70
CA GLY A 429 19.84 -7.47 -17.52
C GLY A 429 18.79 -6.50 -17.00
N LEU A 430 17.58 -6.54 -17.56
CA LEU A 430 16.47 -5.71 -17.11
C LEU A 430 16.07 -6.03 -15.66
N ILE A 431 16.05 -7.30 -15.26
CA ILE A 431 15.72 -7.68 -13.88
C ILE A 431 16.77 -7.14 -12.89
N TYR A 432 18.06 -7.28 -13.20
CA TYR A 432 19.11 -6.68 -12.37
C TYR A 432 19.03 -5.16 -12.29
N TYR A 433 18.66 -4.49 -13.38
CA TYR A 433 18.41 -3.06 -13.37
C TYR A 433 17.28 -2.68 -12.40
N GLN A 434 16.17 -3.42 -12.42
CA GLN A 434 15.05 -3.20 -11.51
C GLN A 434 15.43 -3.44 -10.04
N LEU A 435 16.18 -4.51 -9.74
CA LEU A 435 16.71 -4.77 -8.40
C LEU A 435 17.62 -3.63 -7.90
N GLY A 436 18.44 -3.06 -8.80
CA GLY A 436 19.24 -1.88 -8.49
C GLY A 436 18.39 -0.67 -8.10
N HIS A 437 17.28 -0.44 -8.80
CA HIS A 437 16.35 0.63 -8.51
C HIS A 437 15.65 0.47 -7.15
N ILE A 438 15.30 -0.77 -6.78
CA ILE A 438 14.76 -1.08 -5.44
C ILE A 438 15.77 -0.71 -4.37
N ARG A 439 17.02 -1.17 -4.49
CA ARG A 439 18.08 -0.87 -3.53
C ARG A 439 18.39 0.63 -3.45
N TYR A 440 18.33 1.33 -4.58
CA TYR A 440 18.46 2.79 -4.61
C TYR A 440 17.37 3.47 -3.77
N ASN A 441 16.10 3.08 -3.97
CA ASN A 441 14.97 3.63 -3.24
C ASN A 441 15.01 3.30 -1.73
N GLN A 442 15.59 2.16 -1.35
CA GLN A 442 15.84 1.81 0.05
C GLN A 442 17.02 2.58 0.67
N GLY A 443 17.76 3.38 -0.10
CA GLY A 443 18.98 4.08 0.34
C GLY A 443 20.21 3.17 0.43
N LEU A 444 20.12 1.93 -0.05
CA LEU A 444 21.21 0.95 -0.09
C LEU A 444 22.09 1.17 -1.33
N PHE A 445 22.74 2.33 -1.39
CA PHE A 445 23.47 2.82 -2.57
C PHE A 445 24.58 1.86 -3.07
N GLN A 446 25.28 1.19 -2.16
CA GLN A 446 26.34 0.25 -2.56
C GLN A 446 25.79 -1.00 -3.25
N GLU A 447 24.67 -1.54 -2.74
CA GLU A 447 23.99 -2.67 -3.35
C GLU A 447 23.34 -2.27 -4.68
N ALA A 448 22.73 -1.09 -4.74
CA ALA A 448 22.17 -0.52 -5.96
C ALA A 448 23.22 -0.46 -7.08
N THR A 449 24.41 0.08 -6.78
CA THR A 449 25.54 0.13 -7.73
C THR A 449 25.93 -1.27 -8.21
N THR A 450 25.95 -2.24 -7.30
CA THR A 450 26.30 -3.63 -7.62
C THR A 450 25.29 -4.26 -8.59
N PHE A 451 24.00 -4.05 -8.35
CA PHE A 451 22.95 -4.56 -9.23
C PHE A 451 22.92 -3.85 -10.58
N TYR A 452 23.10 -2.52 -10.61
CA TYR A 452 23.24 -1.81 -11.89
C TYR A 452 24.48 -2.29 -12.67
N ALA A 453 25.61 -2.54 -12.01
CA ALA A 453 26.78 -3.11 -12.67
C ALA A 453 26.52 -4.53 -13.19
N LYS A 454 25.79 -5.37 -12.43
CA LYS A 454 25.36 -6.69 -12.89
C LYS A 454 24.43 -6.62 -14.10
N SER A 455 23.57 -5.59 -14.18
CA SER A 455 22.68 -5.39 -15.33
C SER A 455 23.42 -5.13 -16.64
N LEU A 456 24.58 -4.46 -16.60
CA LEU A 456 25.35 -4.12 -17.80
C LEU A 456 25.88 -5.36 -18.52
N VAL A 457 26.34 -6.37 -17.78
CA VAL A 457 26.99 -7.56 -18.35
C VAL A 457 26.12 -8.29 -19.38
N PRO A 458 24.86 -8.68 -19.08
CA PRO A 458 24.03 -9.37 -20.07
C PRO A 458 23.39 -8.40 -21.09
N LEU A 459 23.19 -7.11 -20.75
CA LEU A 459 22.74 -6.09 -21.72
C LEU A 459 23.80 -5.80 -22.81
N GLU A 460 25.08 -5.80 -22.46
CA GLU A 460 26.19 -5.62 -23.40
C GLU A 460 26.40 -6.83 -24.32
N LYS A 461 25.96 -8.03 -23.92
CA LYS A 461 26.02 -9.21 -24.77
C LYS A 461 24.96 -9.20 -25.88
N SER A 462 23.86 -8.49 -25.67
CA SER A 462 22.64 -8.53 -26.49
C SER A 462 22.53 -7.38 -27.52
N VAL A 463 23.68 -6.91 -28.02
CA VAL A 463 23.82 -5.75 -28.95
C VAL A 463 23.17 -6.03 -30.32
N PRO A 464 22.47 -5.05 -30.96
CA PRO A 464 22.42 -3.60 -30.68
C PRO A 464 21.11 -3.05 -30.06
N ALA A 465 20.08 -3.89 -29.86
CA ALA A 465 18.76 -3.41 -29.41
C ALA A 465 18.76 -2.81 -27.98
N ASN A 466 19.81 -3.07 -27.19
CA ASN A 466 19.88 -2.74 -25.77
C ASN A 466 20.65 -1.47 -25.40
N TYR A 467 21.16 -0.70 -26.36
CA TYR A 467 21.85 0.57 -26.05
C TYR A 467 21.06 1.55 -25.16
N PRO A 468 19.72 1.72 -25.31
CA PRO A 468 18.96 2.56 -24.40
C PRO A 468 18.97 2.06 -22.95
N ASN A 469 18.91 0.74 -22.76
CA ASN A 469 18.92 0.12 -21.43
C ASN A 469 20.31 0.19 -20.79
N ILE A 470 21.37 0.04 -21.58
CA ILE A 470 22.74 0.25 -21.12
C ILE A 470 22.91 1.70 -20.64
N ALA A 471 22.50 2.69 -21.44
CA ALA A 471 22.55 4.09 -21.05
C ALA A 471 21.73 4.38 -19.78
N ALA A 472 20.56 3.76 -19.63
CA ALA A 472 19.74 3.87 -18.43
C ALA A 472 20.48 3.34 -17.18
N SER A 473 21.18 2.20 -17.28
CA SER A 473 22.01 1.67 -16.19
C SER A 473 23.16 2.60 -15.82
N TYR A 474 23.87 3.17 -16.81
CA TYR A 474 24.91 4.18 -16.56
C TYR A 474 24.34 5.43 -15.87
N ASN A 475 23.20 5.95 -16.34
CA ASN A 475 22.49 7.06 -15.71
C ASN A 475 22.13 6.73 -14.24
N SER A 476 21.61 5.54 -13.97
CA SER A 476 21.26 5.12 -12.61
C SER A 476 22.49 5.00 -11.70
N ILE A 477 23.63 4.50 -12.20
CA ILE A 477 24.90 4.50 -11.45
C ILE A 477 25.36 5.94 -11.16
N GLY A 478 25.26 6.83 -12.15
CA GLY A 478 25.52 8.25 -11.97
C GLY A 478 24.67 8.86 -10.85
N SER A 479 23.37 8.53 -10.81
CA SER A 479 22.44 8.97 -9.74
C SER A 479 22.86 8.48 -8.36
N VAL A 480 23.35 7.24 -8.25
CA VAL A 480 23.91 6.72 -7.00
C VAL A 480 25.11 7.55 -6.56
N TYR A 481 26.03 7.86 -7.47
CA TYR A 481 27.21 8.65 -7.16
C TYR A 481 26.87 10.09 -6.73
N VAL A 482 25.82 10.70 -7.30
CA VAL A 482 25.27 11.96 -6.80
C VAL A 482 24.78 11.82 -5.36
N SER A 483 24.01 10.77 -5.06
CA SER A 483 23.44 10.55 -3.73
C SER A 483 24.51 10.36 -2.64
N ILE A 484 25.66 9.76 -2.97
CA ILE A 484 26.79 9.61 -2.02
C ILE A 484 27.79 10.78 -2.06
N GLY A 485 27.57 11.79 -2.93
CA GLY A 485 28.37 13.01 -3.01
C GLY A 485 29.66 12.93 -3.84
N ASP A 486 29.88 11.84 -4.60
CA ASP A 486 31.02 11.72 -5.53
C ASP A 486 30.62 12.26 -6.91
N TYR A 487 30.54 13.58 -7.01
CA TYR A 487 30.10 14.28 -8.22
C TYR A 487 31.00 14.04 -9.43
N ARG A 488 32.28 13.75 -9.22
CA ARG A 488 33.21 13.47 -10.33
C ARG A 488 32.87 12.16 -11.00
N LYS A 489 32.70 11.09 -10.23
CA LYS A 489 32.26 9.81 -10.80
C LYS A 489 30.86 9.92 -11.40
N ALA A 490 29.95 10.66 -10.77
CA ALA A 490 28.62 10.89 -11.33
C ALA A 490 28.69 11.47 -12.75
N LEU A 491 29.55 12.47 -12.98
CA LEU A 491 29.79 13.03 -14.32
C LEU A 491 30.33 11.98 -15.29
N GLU A 492 31.32 11.19 -14.89
CA GLU A 492 31.88 10.13 -15.75
C GLU A 492 30.77 9.17 -16.23
N TYR A 493 29.92 8.67 -15.34
CA TYR A 493 28.82 7.76 -15.73
C TYR A 493 27.73 8.45 -16.57
N TYR A 494 27.37 9.70 -16.27
CA TYR A 494 26.39 10.44 -17.06
C TYR A 494 26.90 10.81 -18.46
N GLU A 495 28.19 11.12 -18.59
CA GLU A 495 28.83 11.40 -19.89
C GLU A 495 28.92 10.14 -20.76
N GLU A 496 29.21 8.97 -20.16
CA GLU A 496 29.14 7.68 -20.85
C GLU A 496 27.71 7.35 -21.31
N ALA A 497 26.70 7.52 -20.44
CA ALA A 497 25.30 7.34 -20.81
C ALA A 497 24.90 8.23 -22.00
N LEU A 498 25.24 9.52 -21.92
CA LEU A 498 24.99 10.49 -22.98
C LEU A 498 25.68 10.10 -24.30
N SER A 499 26.92 9.62 -24.25
CA SER A 499 27.66 9.17 -25.43
C SER A 499 26.96 8.00 -26.12
N ILE A 500 26.49 7.01 -25.35
CA ILE A 500 25.74 5.85 -25.86
C ILE A 500 24.42 6.31 -26.50
N GLU A 501 23.67 7.20 -25.84
CA GLU A 501 22.42 7.73 -26.36
C GLU A 501 22.62 8.51 -27.66
N GLN A 502 23.65 9.35 -27.74
CA GLN A 502 23.97 10.12 -28.95
C GLN A 502 24.37 9.23 -30.13
N GLN A 503 24.95 8.05 -29.88
CA GLN A 503 25.31 7.08 -30.91
C GLN A 503 24.12 6.22 -31.37
N SER A 504 23.14 5.99 -30.51
CA SER A 504 22.07 5.00 -30.71
C SER A 504 20.68 5.61 -30.96
N LEU A 505 20.45 6.87 -30.58
CA LEU A 505 19.15 7.53 -30.64
C LEU A 505 19.18 8.76 -31.56
N PRO A 506 18.01 9.19 -32.09
CA PRO A 506 17.89 10.48 -32.77
C PRO A 506 18.33 11.64 -31.87
N ALA A 507 18.92 12.69 -32.45
CA ALA A 507 19.46 13.83 -31.69
C ALA A 507 18.41 14.58 -30.84
N ASN A 508 17.13 14.48 -31.19
CA ASN A 508 16.02 15.08 -30.45
C ASN A 508 15.31 14.08 -29.52
N HIS A 509 15.92 12.93 -29.20
CA HIS A 509 15.30 11.94 -28.34
C HIS A 509 15.26 12.42 -26.87
N PRO A 510 14.13 12.30 -26.15
CA PRO A 510 13.99 12.79 -24.77
C PRO A 510 15.02 12.25 -23.78
N SER A 511 15.52 11.02 -23.95
CA SER A 511 16.57 10.46 -23.07
C SER A 511 17.85 11.31 -23.05
N ILE A 512 18.23 11.88 -24.20
CA ILE A 512 19.40 12.78 -24.30
C ILE A 512 19.17 14.04 -23.43
N ALA A 513 17.94 14.57 -23.41
CA ALA A 513 17.59 15.70 -22.56
C ALA A 513 17.66 15.33 -21.06
N THR A 514 17.21 14.13 -20.69
CA THR A 514 17.35 13.61 -19.32
C THR A 514 18.82 13.55 -18.90
N SER A 515 19.71 13.00 -19.74
CA SER A 515 21.15 12.94 -19.47
C SER A 515 21.76 14.34 -19.33
N TYR A 516 21.37 15.31 -20.15
CA TYR A 516 21.78 16.71 -19.98
C TYR A 516 21.27 17.34 -18.67
N ASN A 517 20.02 17.12 -18.29
CA ASN A 517 19.47 17.58 -17.00
C ASN A 517 20.24 16.96 -15.82
N ASN A 518 20.61 15.69 -15.89
CA ASN A 518 21.39 15.00 -14.87
C ASN A 518 22.78 15.63 -14.72
N ILE A 519 23.50 15.82 -15.83
CA ILE A 519 24.81 16.48 -15.85
C ILE A 519 24.72 17.91 -15.29
N GLY A 520 23.71 18.67 -15.72
CA GLY A 520 23.46 20.03 -15.20
C GLY A 520 23.25 20.04 -13.68
N SER A 521 22.52 19.07 -13.14
CA SER A 521 22.30 18.92 -11.70
C SER A 521 23.60 18.66 -10.94
N VAL A 522 24.52 17.88 -11.50
CA VAL A 522 25.83 17.66 -10.89
C VAL A 522 26.64 18.95 -10.85
N TYR A 523 26.63 19.75 -11.92
CA TYR A 523 27.33 21.05 -11.93
C TYR A 523 26.73 22.04 -10.93
N VAL A 524 25.41 22.05 -10.70
CA VAL A 524 24.79 22.83 -9.61
C VAL A 524 25.35 22.38 -8.26
N SER A 525 25.39 21.08 -7.99
CA SER A 525 25.94 20.53 -6.74
C SER A 525 27.43 20.85 -6.53
N MET A 526 28.19 21.02 -7.62
CA MET A 526 29.59 21.46 -7.60
C MET A 526 29.75 22.99 -7.53
N GLY A 527 28.67 23.75 -7.65
CA GLY A 527 28.68 25.22 -7.64
C GLY A 527 29.03 25.89 -8.98
N ASP A 528 29.15 25.12 -10.07
CA ASP A 528 29.37 25.66 -11.42
C ASP A 528 28.03 25.90 -12.13
N TYR A 529 27.32 26.94 -11.67
CA TYR A 529 25.99 27.25 -12.16
C TYR A 529 25.95 27.66 -13.64
N ARG A 530 27.04 28.19 -14.19
CA ARG A 530 27.11 28.58 -15.61
C ARG A 530 27.13 27.34 -16.49
N LYS A 531 27.97 26.37 -16.15
CA LYS A 531 28.01 25.10 -16.89
C LYS A 531 26.69 24.34 -16.74
N ALA A 532 26.09 24.35 -15.55
CA ALA A 532 24.76 23.80 -15.34
C ALA A 532 23.70 24.38 -16.29
N LEU A 533 23.66 25.72 -16.43
CA LEU A 533 22.75 26.40 -17.36
C LEU A 533 22.94 25.94 -18.80
N GLU A 534 24.18 25.82 -19.28
CA GLU A 534 24.45 25.33 -20.65
C GLU A 534 23.84 23.95 -20.92
N TYR A 535 23.91 23.04 -19.94
CA TYR A 535 23.32 21.71 -20.06
C TYR A 535 21.80 21.73 -19.94
N TYR A 536 21.24 22.48 -19.00
CA TYR A 536 19.78 22.61 -18.88
C TYR A 536 19.14 23.27 -20.09
N GLU A 537 19.79 24.25 -20.72
CA GLU A 537 19.31 24.88 -21.95
C GLU A 537 19.32 23.90 -23.14
N LYS A 538 20.34 23.03 -23.25
CA LYS A 538 20.36 21.94 -24.24
C LYS A 538 19.21 20.95 -24.01
N ALA A 539 18.98 20.54 -22.77
CA ALA A 539 17.87 19.66 -22.41
C ALA A 539 16.52 20.29 -22.80
N LEU A 540 16.30 21.55 -22.40
CA LEU A 540 15.08 22.29 -22.71
C LEU A 540 14.84 22.41 -24.22
N SER A 541 15.88 22.67 -25.01
CA SER A 541 15.77 22.75 -26.48
C SER A 541 15.27 21.44 -27.08
N ILE A 542 15.85 20.30 -26.68
CA ILE A 542 15.43 18.97 -27.14
C ILE A 542 13.98 18.68 -26.74
N GLU A 543 13.61 18.97 -25.49
CA GLU A 543 12.26 18.73 -24.99
C GLU A 543 11.22 19.60 -25.70
N GLN A 544 11.53 20.87 -26.00
CA GLN A 544 10.64 21.76 -26.76
C GLN A 544 10.44 21.30 -28.20
N GLU A 545 11.44 20.67 -28.82
CA GLU A 545 11.36 20.14 -30.17
C GLU A 545 10.61 18.80 -30.24
N SER A 546 10.69 17.97 -29.20
CA SER A 546 10.23 16.58 -29.22
C SER A 546 8.95 16.30 -28.43
N LEU A 547 8.56 17.17 -27.49
CA LEU A 547 7.45 16.93 -26.58
C LEU A 547 6.33 17.98 -26.73
N PRO A 548 5.09 17.65 -26.36
CA PRO A 548 4.00 18.63 -26.27
C PRO A 548 4.36 19.79 -25.33
N ALA A 549 3.91 21.01 -25.64
CA ALA A 549 4.26 22.21 -24.87
C ALA A 549 3.89 22.16 -23.37
N ASN A 550 2.91 21.35 -22.99
CA ASN A 550 2.48 21.15 -21.61
C ASN A 550 3.11 19.91 -20.94
N HIS A 551 4.15 19.31 -21.53
CA HIS A 551 4.79 18.11 -20.99
C HIS A 551 5.54 18.41 -19.68
N PRO A 552 5.40 17.57 -18.62
CA PRO A 552 6.06 17.78 -17.34
C PRO A 552 7.60 17.94 -17.40
N SER A 553 8.28 17.25 -18.31
CA SER A 553 9.75 17.38 -18.48
C SER A 553 10.18 18.82 -18.77
N ILE A 554 9.45 19.54 -19.64
CA ILE A 554 9.72 20.95 -19.94
C ILE A 554 9.61 21.81 -18.67
N ALA A 555 8.64 21.52 -17.80
CA ALA A 555 8.51 22.20 -16.52
C ALA A 555 9.69 21.90 -15.59
N THR A 556 10.20 20.67 -15.60
CA THR A 556 11.39 20.28 -14.84
C THR A 556 12.63 21.03 -15.32
N SER A 557 12.89 21.11 -16.63
CA SER A 557 14.01 21.91 -17.15
C SER A 557 13.89 23.39 -16.83
N TYR A 558 12.69 23.99 -16.95
CA TYR A 558 12.48 25.37 -16.50
C TYR A 558 12.75 25.55 -15.00
N ASN A 559 12.27 24.63 -14.17
CA ASN A 559 12.54 24.68 -12.73
C ASN A 559 14.04 24.57 -12.42
N ASN A 560 14.77 23.72 -13.14
CA ASN A 560 16.21 23.55 -12.96
C ASN A 560 17.00 24.80 -13.38
N ILE A 561 16.63 25.43 -14.50
CA ILE A 561 17.18 26.73 -14.92
C ILE A 561 16.88 27.79 -13.86
N GLY A 562 15.65 27.85 -13.34
CA GLY A 562 15.27 28.75 -12.26
C GLY A 562 16.12 28.56 -11.00
N SER A 563 16.38 27.32 -10.61
CA SER A 563 17.24 26.94 -9.48
C SER A 563 18.70 27.35 -9.66
N ALA A 564 19.23 27.22 -10.88
CA ALA A 564 20.57 27.70 -11.20
C ALA A 564 20.66 29.24 -11.06
N TYR A 565 19.67 29.98 -11.57
CA TYR A 565 19.62 31.44 -11.38
C TYR A 565 19.43 31.86 -9.91
N ASP A 566 18.60 31.14 -9.14
CA ASP A 566 18.43 31.39 -7.70
C ASP A 566 19.75 31.20 -6.94
N SER A 567 20.48 30.14 -7.27
CA SER A 567 21.80 29.85 -6.70
C SER A 567 22.86 30.88 -7.08
N MET A 568 22.73 31.52 -8.25
CA MET A 568 23.56 32.66 -8.68
C MET A 568 23.13 34.00 -8.06
N GLY A 569 22.00 34.05 -7.35
CA GLY A 569 21.44 35.27 -6.78
C GLY A 569 20.62 36.14 -7.75
N ASP A 570 20.35 35.67 -8.97
CA ASP A 570 19.46 36.34 -9.92
C ASP A 570 18.01 35.89 -9.71
N TYR A 571 17.45 36.32 -8.57
CA TYR A 571 16.11 35.90 -8.12
C TYR A 571 14.99 36.32 -9.09
N ARG A 572 15.19 37.39 -9.88
CA ARG A 572 14.20 37.83 -10.87
C ARG A 572 14.12 36.88 -12.06
N LYS A 573 15.27 36.44 -12.60
CA LYS A 573 15.27 35.40 -13.62
C LYS A 573 14.78 34.07 -13.07
N ALA A 574 15.18 33.73 -11.84
CA ALA A 574 14.68 32.52 -11.18
C ALA A 574 13.14 32.49 -11.14
N LEU A 575 12.51 33.59 -10.73
CA LEU A 575 11.05 33.74 -10.73
C LEU A 575 10.43 33.54 -12.12
N GLU A 576 10.98 34.16 -13.17
CA GLU A 576 10.47 34.00 -14.54
C GLU A 576 10.40 32.51 -14.95
N TYR A 577 11.47 31.77 -14.66
CA TYR A 577 11.56 30.35 -14.99
C TYR A 577 10.70 29.47 -14.08
N TYR A 578 10.63 29.76 -12.78
CA TYR A 578 9.72 29.06 -11.87
C TYR A 578 8.25 29.27 -12.22
N GLU A 579 7.86 30.47 -12.67
CA GLU A 579 6.50 30.77 -13.12
C GLU A 579 6.15 30.02 -14.42
N LYS A 580 7.10 29.92 -15.37
CA LYS A 580 6.94 29.07 -16.57
C LYS A 580 6.73 27.60 -16.19
N ALA A 581 7.54 27.07 -15.27
CA ALA A 581 7.39 25.70 -14.78
C ALA A 581 6.04 25.48 -14.07
N LEU A 582 5.64 26.42 -13.20
CA LEU A 582 4.36 26.36 -12.49
C LEU A 582 3.19 26.38 -13.48
N SER A 583 3.23 27.22 -14.51
CA SER A 583 2.16 27.32 -15.50
C SER A 583 1.93 25.99 -16.24
N ILE A 584 3.02 25.32 -16.66
CA ILE A 584 2.93 24.00 -17.28
C ILE A 584 2.37 22.98 -16.30
N ARG A 585 2.90 22.91 -15.07
CA ARG A 585 2.43 21.97 -14.04
C ARG A 585 0.97 22.18 -13.67
N GLN A 586 0.47 23.42 -13.66
CA GLN A 586 -0.95 23.70 -13.41
C GLN A 586 -1.85 23.18 -14.53
N GLN A 587 -1.36 23.17 -15.78
CA GLN A 587 -2.08 22.65 -16.94
C GLN A 587 -2.01 21.12 -17.04
N SER A 588 -0.92 20.49 -16.56
CA SER A 588 -0.67 19.06 -16.75
C SER A 588 -0.87 18.20 -15.51
N LEU A 589 -0.87 18.77 -14.30
CA LEU A 589 -0.91 18.02 -13.03
C LEU A 589 -2.17 18.33 -12.19
N PRO A 590 -2.60 17.36 -11.36
CA PRO A 590 -3.67 17.55 -10.37
C PRO A 590 -3.39 18.71 -9.40
N ALA A 591 -4.45 19.37 -8.91
CA ALA A 591 -4.32 20.56 -8.04
C ALA A 591 -3.54 20.30 -6.73
N ASN A 592 -3.57 19.07 -6.22
CA ASN A 592 -2.85 18.67 -5.01
C ASN A 592 -1.53 17.93 -5.29
N HIS A 593 -1.05 17.94 -6.54
CA HIS A 593 0.15 17.20 -6.90
C HIS A 593 1.38 17.79 -6.19
N PRO A 594 2.27 16.96 -5.60
CA PRO A 594 3.45 17.43 -4.87
C PRO A 594 4.34 18.42 -5.64
N ASP A 595 4.49 18.25 -6.95
CA ASP A 595 5.27 19.16 -7.81
C ASP A 595 4.71 20.59 -7.86
N LEU A 596 3.40 20.78 -7.72
CA LEU A 596 2.82 22.11 -7.58
C LEU A 596 3.25 22.73 -6.25
N ALA A 597 3.27 21.97 -5.16
CA ALA A 597 3.78 22.44 -3.88
C ALA A 597 5.26 22.82 -3.96
N THR A 598 6.08 22.03 -4.66
CA THR A 598 7.50 22.35 -4.91
C THR A 598 7.63 23.64 -5.71
N SER A 599 6.83 23.83 -6.75
CA SER A 599 6.84 25.05 -7.59
C SER A 599 6.47 26.29 -6.77
N TYR A 600 5.37 26.23 -6.01
CA TYR A 600 4.98 27.33 -5.14
C TYR A 600 6.02 27.60 -4.06
N ASN A 601 6.62 26.56 -3.48
CA ASN A 601 7.70 26.73 -2.50
C ASN A 601 8.91 27.47 -3.10
N ASN A 602 9.33 27.11 -4.31
CA ASN A 602 10.48 27.74 -4.98
C ASN A 602 10.22 29.22 -5.29
N ILE A 603 9.00 29.54 -5.76
CA ILE A 603 8.56 30.93 -5.97
C ILE A 603 8.53 31.69 -4.65
N GLY A 604 7.99 31.08 -3.58
CA GLY A 604 7.98 31.65 -2.24
C GLY A 604 9.39 31.94 -1.72
N SER A 605 10.34 31.04 -1.95
CA SER A 605 11.75 31.22 -1.59
C SER A 605 12.42 32.34 -2.37
N ALA A 606 12.16 32.47 -3.68
CA ALA A 606 12.68 33.58 -4.46
C ALA A 606 12.14 34.94 -3.96
N TYR A 607 10.84 35.04 -3.66
CA TYR A 607 10.26 36.25 -3.06
C TYR A 607 10.84 36.54 -1.66
N TYR A 608 11.06 35.51 -0.85
CA TYR A 608 11.69 35.65 0.47
C TYR A 608 13.11 36.23 0.36
N ARG A 609 13.93 35.72 -0.57
CA ARG A 609 15.29 36.22 -0.82
C ARG A 609 15.31 37.64 -1.40
N MET A 610 14.22 38.06 -2.05
CA MET A 610 13.98 39.44 -2.46
C MET A 610 13.39 40.32 -1.35
N SER A 611 13.24 39.79 -0.14
CA SER A 611 12.64 40.45 1.04
C SER A 611 11.15 40.83 0.87
N ASP A 612 10.44 40.26 -0.11
CA ASP A 612 8.98 40.38 -0.22
C ASP A 612 8.32 39.25 0.58
N TYR A 613 8.39 39.36 1.91
CA TYR A 613 7.93 38.31 2.83
C TYR A 613 6.42 38.06 2.76
N ARG A 614 5.63 39.05 2.35
CA ARG A 614 4.17 38.89 2.20
C ARG A 614 3.84 38.00 1.01
N LYS A 615 4.48 38.21 -0.15
CA LYS A 615 4.32 37.31 -1.28
C LYS A 615 4.89 35.93 -0.98
N ALA A 616 6.06 35.87 -0.34
CA ALA A 616 6.65 34.59 0.07
C ALA A 616 5.66 33.75 0.89
N LEU A 617 4.99 34.38 1.87
CA LEU A 617 3.98 33.74 2.71
C LEU A 617 2.80 33.19 1.88
N GLU A 618 2.24 33.98 0.96
CA GLU A 618 1.14 33.54 0.08
C GLU A 618 1.49 32.24 -0.66
N TYR A 619 2.70 32.18 -1.22
CA TYR A 619 3.17 31.02 -1.96
C TYR A 619 3.52 29.83 -1.05
N TYR A 620 4.11 30.06 0.12
CA TYR A 620 4.37 29.00 1.09
C TYR A 620 3.08 28.39 1.65
N GLU A 621 2.04 29.20 1.89
CA GLU A 621 0.72 28.72 2.33
C GLU A 621 0.05 27.85 1.27
N LYS A 622 0.15 28.21 -0.02
CA LYS A 622 -0.31 27.35 -1.13
C LYS A 622 0.43 26.01 -1.15
N ALA A 623 1.75 26.03 -0.98
CA ALA A 623 2.56 24.81 -0.93
C ALA A 623 2.20 23.92 0.28
N LEU A 624 1.99 24.51 1.45
CA LEU A 624 1.57 23.81 2.66
C LEU A 624 0.19 23.16 2.47
N SER A 625 -0.78 23.90 1.93
CA SER A 625 -2.14 23.39 1.71
C SER A 625 -2.15 22.15 0.83
N ILE A 626 -1.36 22.16 -0.25
CA ILE A 626 -1.21 21.00 -1.13
C ILE A 626 -0.60 19.82 -0.38
N ARG A 627 0.52 20.03 0.33
CA ARG A 627 1.20 18.96 1.08
C ARG A 627 0.33 18.35 2.17
N GLN A 628 -0.52 19.15 2.83
CA GLN A 628 -1.48 18.65 3.82
C GLN A 628 -2.60 17.79 3.20
N GLN A 629 -2.94 18.05 1.94
CA GLN A 629 -3.96 17.27 1.21
C GLN A 629 -3.39 15.99 0.60
N SER A 630 -2.09 15.95 0.27
CA SER A 630 -1.48 14.83 -0.45
C SER A 630 -0.54 13.94 0.37
N LEU A 631 -0.12 14.37 1.58
CA LEU A 631 0.85 13.62 2.39
C LEU A 631 0.29 13.27 3.78
N PRO A 632 0.78 12.19 4.41
CA PRO A 632 0.48 11.89 5.81
C PRO A 632 0.81 13.07 6.73
N ALA A 633 0.02 13.25 7.80
CA ALA A 633 0.14 14.41 8.69
C ALA A 633 1.52 14.58 9.34
N ASN A 634 2.28 13.48 9.50
CA ASN A 634 3.64 13.45 10.04
C ASN A 634 4.74 13.50 8.97
N HIS A 635 4.42 13.80 7.71
CA HIS A 635 5.41 13.80 6.64
C HIS A 635 6.42 14.97 6.78
N PRO A 636 7.75 14.75 6.64
CA PRO A 636 8.76 15.79 6.82
C PRO A 636 8.58 17.04 5.93
N SER A 637 8.04 16.90 4.72
CA SER A 637 7.78 18.04 3.82
C SER A 637 6.74 19.04 4.37
N ILE A 638 5.81 18.59 5.21
CA ILE A 638 4.88 19.47 5.92
C ILE A 638 5.66 20.32 6.94
N ALA A 639 6.58 19.71 7.68
CA ALA A 639 7.46 20.43 8.61
C ALA A 639 8.33 21.48 7.90
N THR A 640 8.89 21.16 6.72
CA THR A 640 9.63 22.13 5.91
C THR A 640 8.76 23.33 5.52
N SER A 641 7.50 23.10 5.17
CA SER A 641 6.55 24.16 4.81
C SER A 641 6.27 25.08 6.01
N TYR A 642 6.05 24.49 7.19
CA TYR A 642 5.89 25.25 8.42
C TYR A 642 7.14 26.06 8.77
N ASN A 643 8.35 25.51 8.62
CA ASN A 643 9.58 26.25 8.83
C ASN A 643 9.70 27.46 7.87
N ASN A 644 9.37 27.30 6.59
CA ASN A 644 9.41 28.39 5.62
C ASN A 644 8.42 29.52 5.95
N ILE A 645 7.22 29.17 6.42
CA ILE A 645 6.23 30.13 6.92
C ILE A 645 6.74 30.81 8.20
N GLY A 646 7.35 30.05 9.11
CA GLY A 646 7.99 30.57 10.32
C GLY A 646 9.06 31.61 10.01
N PHE A 647 9.92 31.34 9.02
CA PHE A 647 10.95 32.29 8.56
C PHE A 647 10.35 33.59 8.01
N ALA A 648 9.26 33.49 7.24
CA ALA A 648 8.58 34.67 6.70
C ALA A 648 8.00 35.55 7.83
N TYR A 649 7.34 34.95 8.83
CA TYR A 649 6.81 35.70 9.98
C TYR A 649 7.90 36.29 10.87
N ASP A 650 8.99 35.55 11.12
CA ASP A 650 10.15 36.02 11.87
C ASP A 650 10.77 37.26 11.21
N SER A 651 10.98 37.20 9.89
CA SER A 651 11.50 38.32 9.10
C SER A 651 10.56 39.53 9.04
N MET A 652 9.26 39.32 9.26
CA MET A 652 8.26 40.39 9.41
C MET A 652 8.16 40.93 10.84
N GLY A 653 8.83 40.30 11.82
CA GLY A 653 8.76 40.64 13.24
C GLY A 653 7.52 40.11 13.97
N ASP A 654 6.70 39.25 13.35
CA ASP A 654 5.60 38.56 14.04
C ASP A 654 6.11 37.28 14.71
N TYR A 655 6.91 37.49 15.76
CA TYR A 655 7.59 36.42 16.48
C TYR A 655 6.63 35.39 17.10
N ARG A 656 5.41 35.80 17.46
CA ARG A 656 4.40 34.90 18.01
C ARG A 656 3.97 33.86 16.98
N LYS A 657 3.66 34.30 15.75
CA LYS A 657 3.33 33.36 14.67
C LYS A 657 4.53 32.54 14.24
N ALA A 658 5.73 33.15 14.19
CA ALA A 658 6.95 32.41 13.88
C ALA A 658 7.15 31.21 14.82
N LEU A 659 7.02 31.43 16.14
CA LEU A 659 7.09 30.35 17.14
C LEU A 659 6.03 29.27 16.90
N GLU A 660 4.77 29.65 16.66
CA GLU A 660 3.68 28.69 16.42
C GLU A 660 4.02 27.74 15.25
N TYR A 661 4.55 28.28 14.15
CA TYR A 661 4.91 27.49 12.98
C TYR A 661 6.18 26.65 13.20
N TYR A 662 7.20 27.19 13.85
CA TYR A 662 8.40 26.41 14.18
C TYR A 662 8.10 25.26 15.16
N GLU A 663 7.20 25.45 16.13
CA GLU A 663 6.77 24.41 17.06
C GLU A 663 5.99 23.29 16.34
N LYS A 664 5.12 23.64 15.38
CA LYS A 664 4.45 22.65 14.51
C LYS A 664 5.44 21.85 13.69
N ALA A 665 6.46 22.50 13.12
CA ALA A 665 7.53 21.83 12.38
C ALA A 665 8.33 20.87 13.28
N LEU A 666 8.72 21.34 14.47
CA LEU A 666 9.46 20.53 15.45
C LEU A 666 8.68 19.29 15.89
N SER A 667 7.38 19.44 16.16
CA SER A 667 6.51 18.33 16.58
C SER A 667 6.46 17.21 15.53
N ILE A 668 6.28 17.56 14.25
CA ILE A 668 6.30 16.59 13.15
C ILE A 668 7.65 15.91 13.04
N GLN A 669 8.75 16.67 13.11
CA GLN A 669 10.11 16.13 12.98
C GLN A 669 10.46 15.18 14.13
N GLN A 670 10.05 15.48 15.36
CA GLN A 670 10.26 14.59 16.51
C GLN A 670 9.50 13.27 16.39
N GLN A 671 8.36 13.26 15.70
CA GLN A 671 7.56 12.05 15.47
C GLN A 671 8.08 11.22 14.29
N SER A 672 8.75 11.85 13.32
CA SER A 672 9.09 11.22 12.03
C SER A 672 10.58 10.97 11.80
N LEU A 673 11.47 11.62 12.56
CA LEU A 673 12.91 11.57 12.35
C LEU A 673 13.65 11.04 13.60
N PRO A 674 14.84 10.42 13.44
CA PRO A 674 15.69 10.07 14.55
C PRO A 674 16.01 11.28 15.44
N ALA A 675 16.15 11.08 16.75
CA ALA A 675 16.33 12.17 17.71
C ALA A 675 17.57 13.06 17.45
N ASN A 676 18.59 12.53 16.77
CA ASN A 676 19.82 13.24 16.40
C ASN A 676 19.75 13.90 15.00
N HIS A 677 18.58 13.90 14.34
CA HIS A 677 18.46 14.37 12.96
C HIS A 677 18.73 15.89 12.84
N PRO A 678 19.56 16.34 11.87
CA PRO A 678 19.89 17.76 11.65
C PRO A 678 18.70 18.73 11.56
N SER A 679 17.59 18.29 10.98
CA SER A 679 16.38 19.13 10.87
C SER A 679 15.77 19.47 12.23
N ILE A 680 15.84 18.56 13.21
CA ILE A 680 15.37 18.83 14.57
C ILE A 680 16.25 19.92 15.20
N ALA A 681 17.59 19.81 15.06
CA ALA A 681 18.52 20.84 15.53
C ALA A 681 18.23 22.21 14.89
N THR A 682 17.91 22.24 13.60
CA THR A 682 17.55 23.46 12.89
C THR A 682 16.30 24.11 13.48
N SER A 683 15.25 23.34 13.74
CA SER A 683 14.01 23.86 14.35
C SER A 683 14.25 24.38 15.78
N TYR A 684 15.05 23.69 16.60
CA TYR A 684 15.48 24.20 17.92
C TYR A 684 16.24 25.53 17.79
N ASN A 685 17.21 25.62 16.87
CA ASN A 685 17.96 26.86 16.66
C ASN A 685 17.04 28.00 16.23
N ASN A 686 16.10 27.76 15.31
CA ASN A 686 15.15 28.78 14.85
C ASN A 686 14.30 29.32 15.99
N ILE A 687 13.75 28.43 16.84
CA ILE A 687 12.99 28.83 18.04
C ILE A 687 13.88 29.65 18.99
N GLY A 688 15.13 29.22 19.20
CA GLY A 688 16.10 29.95 20.03
C GLY A 688 16.40 31.35 19.52
N LEU A 689 16.54 31.52 18.20
CA LEU A 689 16.76 32.82 17.56
C LEU A 689 15.54 33.75 17.68
N VAL A 690 14.32 33.21 17.63
CA VAL A 690 13.11 34.01 17.87
C VAL A 690 13.06 34.49 19.32
N TYR A 691 13.34 33.62 20.30
CA TYR A 691 13.42 34.03 21.71
C TYR A 691 14.54 35.05 21.97
N ASP A 692 15.68 34.94 21.27
CA ASP A 692 16.74 35.95 21.31
C ASP A 692 16.25 37.32 20.79
N SER A 693 15.41 37.31 19.76
CA SER A 693 14.82 38.52 19.16
C SER A 693 13.72 39.13 20.03
N ILE A 694 12.96 38.32 20.76
CA ILE A 694 11.98 38.76 21.76
C ILE A 694 12.68 39.32 23.02
N GLY A 695 13.90 38.86 23.31
CA GLY A 695 14.67 39.23 24.50
C GLY A 695 14.50 38.27 25.69
N ASP A 696 13.88 37.10 25.48
CA ASP A 696 13.82 36.01 26.47
C ASP A 696 15.10 35.16 26.37
N TYR A 697 16.21 35.73 26.84
CA TYR A 697 17.52 35.10 26.76
C TYR A 697 17.62 33.73 27.46
N PRO A 698 16.94 33.48 28.61
CA PRO A 698 16.92 32.15 29.21
C PRO A 698 16.34 31.07 28.29
N LYS A 699 15.18 31.33 27.65
CA LYS A 699 14.63 30.39 26.67
C LYS A 699 15.50 30.29 25.43
N ALA A 700 15.99 31.42 24.92
CA ALA A 700 16.88 31.44 23.77
C ALA A 700 18.11 30.52 23.99
N HIS A 701 18.73 30.61 25.17
CA HIS A 701 19.87 29.79 25.55
C HIS A 701 19.50 28.31 25.54
N PHE A 702 18.41 27.93 26.21
CA PHE A 702 17.92 26.55 26.25
C PHE A 702 17.73 25.95 24.86
N TYR A 703 17.05 26.67 23.95
CA TYR A 703 16.79 26.17 22.61
C TYR A 703 18.06 26.11 21.74
N CYS A 704 18.93 27.12 21.80
CA CYS A 704 20.21 27.12 21.08
C CYS A 704 21.16 26.01 21.59
N GLU A 705 21.20 25.77 22.90
CA GLU A 705 22.01 24.70 23.51
C GLU A 705 21.54 23.32 23.02
N ARG A 706 20.23 23.09 23.01
CA ARG A 706 19.63 21.86 22.46
C ARG A 706 19.99 21.66 20.98
N ALA A 707 19.94 22.72 20.18
CA ALA A 707 20.32 22.65 18.77
C ALA A 707 21.78 22.21 18.58
N VAL A 708 22.72 22.81 19.32
CA VAL A 708 24.14 22.45 19.29
C VAL A 708 24.36 21.01 19.77
N GLN A 709 23.68 20.59 20.84
CA GLN A 709 23.79 19.23 21.37
C GLN A 709 23.37 18.19 20.32
N ILE A 710 22.23 18.40 19.66
CA ILE A 710 21.73 17.49 18.62
C ILE A 710 22.67 17.48 17.41
N ALA A 711 23.11 18.66 16.94
CA ALA A 711 23.99 18.79 15.80
C ALA A 711 25.36 18.12 16.02
N LYS A 712 25.91 18.17 17.24
CA LYS A 712 27.16 17.47 17.61
C LYS A 712 27.05 15.94 17.50
N CYS A 713 25.85 15.38 17.62
CA CYS A 713 25.63 13.94 17.51
C CYS A 713 25.54 13.45 16.05
N SER A 714 25.36 14.34 15.06
CA SER A 714 25.14 13.95 13.66
C SER A 714 26.03 14.65 12.63
N MET A 715 26.72 15.75 13.00
CA MET A 715 27.56 16.52 12.09
C MET A 715 29.04 16.41 12.45
N SER A 716 29.91 16.53 11.44
CA SER A 716 31.35 16.64 11.69
C SER A 716 31.70 17.94 12.44
N PRO A 717 32.78 17.98 13.24
CA PRO A 717 33.13 19.16 14.03
C PRO A 717 33.32 20.45 13.21
N ASN A 718 33.69 20.32 11.93
CA ASN A 718 33.92 21.44 11.02
C ASN A 718 32.71 21.73 10.11
N HIS A 719 31.55 21.11 10.36
CA HIS A 719 30.37 21.31 9.53
C HIS A 719 29.88 22.78 9.63
N PRO A 720 29.68 23.50 8.51
CA PRO A 720 29.33 24.93 8.52
C PRO A 720 28.09 25.27 9.35
N GLN A 721 27.09 24.38 9.35
CA GLN A 721 25.86 24.58 10.10
C GLN A 721 26.07 24.44 11.61
N LEU A 722 26.91 23.49 12.06
CA LEU A 722 27.25 23.34 13.48
C LEU A 722 27.97 24.59 14.00
N LEU A 723 28.94 25.09 13.24
CA LEU A 723 29.64 26.34 13.57
C LEU A 723 28.70 27.53 13.65
N THR A 724 27.65 27.55 12.83
CA THR A 724 26.63 28.60 12.87
C THR A 724 25.79 28.51 14.15
N PHE A 725 25.37 27.31 14.55
CA PHE A 725 24.63 27.10 15.79
C PHE A 725 25.46 27.45 17.03
N GLU A 726 26.75 27.10 17.05
CA GLU A 726 27.67 27.46 18.14
C GLU A 726 27.85 28.97 18.27
N ARG A 727 27.99 29.69 17.15
CA ARG A 727 28.03 31.17 17.16
C ARG A 727 26.74 31.79 17.67
N ASN A 728 25.59 31.23 17.30
CA ASN A 728 24.28 31.70 17.78
C ASN A 728 24.17 31.50 19.30
N LEU A 729 24.57 30.34 19.81
CA LEU A 729 24.60 30.05 21.24
C LEU A 729 25.53 31.02 21.99
N GLU A 730 26.75 31.23 21.50
CA GLU A 730 27.70 32.17 22.11
C GLU A 730 27.15 33.61 22.15
N ARG A 731 26.47 34.03 21.08
CA ARG A 731 25.81 35.34 21.02
C ARG A 731 24.73 35.47 22.10
N VAL A 732 23.89 34.45 22.26
CA VAL A 732 22.83 34.41 23.27
C VAL A 732 23.42 34.39 24.69
N ASP A 733 24.47 33.60 24.93
CA ASP A 733 25.17 33.53 26.23
C ASP A 733 25.70 34.89 26.67
N ASN A 734 26.30 35.63 25.74
CA ASN A 734 26.79 36.97 25.99
C ASN A 734 25.68 37.95 26.38
N LYS A 735 24.50 37.85 25.75
CA LYS A 735 23.33 38.66 26.10
C LYS A 735 22.72 38.24 27.43
N LEU A 736 22.59 36.93 27.68
CA LEU A 736 22.07 36.37 28.94
C LEU A 736 22.93 36.81 30.14
N ARG A 737 24.27 36.73 30.03
CA ARG A 737 25.17 37.22 31.09
C ARG A 737 24.94 38.70 31.36
N ARG A 738 24.86 39.53 30.32
CA ARG A 738 24.63 40.98 30.45
C ARG A 738 23.28 41.32 31.10
N SER A 739 22.22 40.58 30.81
CA SER A 739 20.91 40.79 31.46
C SER A 739 20.94 40.42 32.93
N SER A 740 21.61 39.33 33.29
CA SER A 740 21.74 38.90 34.69
C SER A 740 22.54 39.89 35.54
N PHE A 741 23.61 40.48 34.98
CA PHE A 741 24.36 41.54 35.67
C PHE A 741 23.56 42.85 35.88
N ARG A 742 22.59 43.14 35.00
CA ARG A 742 21.72 44.32 35.14
C ARG A 742 20.58 44.12 36.15
N ALA A 743 20.15 42.88 36.38
CA ALA A 743 19.09 42.58 37.35
C ALA A 743 19.57 42.54 38.83
N ILE A 744 20.90 42.50 39.04
CA ILE A 744 21.54 42.46 40.38
C ILE A 744 21.91 43.87 40.89
N LYS A 745 21.80 44.90 40.03
CA LYS A 745 21.93 46.32 40.39
C LYS A 745 20.54 46.94 40.48
#